data_AF-A0A8C6TA68-F1
#
_entry.id   AF-A0A8C6TA68-F1
#
_cell.length_a   1.000
_cell.length_b   1.000
_cell.length_c   1.000
_cell.angle_alpha   90.00
_cell.angle_beta   90.00
_cell.angle_gamma   90.00
#
_symmetry.space_group_name_H-M   'P 1'
#
loop_
_entity.id
_entity.type
_entity.pdbx_description
1 polymer ?
#
loop_
_entity_poly.entity_id
_entity_poly.type
_entity_poly.pdbx_seq_one_letter_code
_entity_poly.pdbx_strand_id
1 'polypeptide(L)'
;MFCARAEMDTIRAVATVSESTKQEAIDAVRSQWQEEVASLQAIMKDTVREYELQFHQRLEQERAQWGQYREAMEREVGDLRRRLNGGQEEDNLEDEMKKAQEDAEKLRSVVMPMEREIAALKTKLGSSEERVKELEASKVKELNHVLEAEKSCRTDLEMYVAVLNTQKSVLQEDAEKLRRELHEVCHKLELERQQHNQLKHTWQRANDQFLESQRLLMRDMQLIESVLSSEQLRQVEEMKKKDQEEEEQQRLTLVKEQHEEDTTDLTEPTEELFLSVEEAHVNHSAHGSLHSLDTEGAVSPMDPYRDSLRRVQSTDSLGSAPPKSAGHLEESDFGPLVGADGVADSALGDAASLNSIKLTASHFLLTKDQEKAIKAMTPEQEETASLLSSISQAPDTAFLPAAGYRLVSDSEWSLLQQELKNAGRKLGRRCELCSNYEKQLQAIQGQEADTRDQVKKLHQMLRQANEVLEQTMKEKQNLEDSVRVGNEETTAKVLLLTVQESEALLVSLQSAFAEAKRSTQEQMKALVGSREQLVEELSRLHRDNENLLGKQRLHNELQQQEEFTLPSDVSELQTLVLRLREDLVVVRASAEHLEEKLKAEILFLKEQIQAEQCLKENLEETLQLEIEGYKEEMASFSSLKTEVERLKVEREQVLHRNIPNTSYDRPNMHQVLDEKDKAQRLQTELDVSEQVQKDFVKLSQTLQVQLERIRQAESLERIKVILNDTDLTDINQLPDT
;
A
#
# COMPACT_ATOMS: atom_id res chain seq x y z
N MET A 1 -27.17 47.23 -24.78
CA MET A 1 -26.67 47.66 -23.46
C MET A 1 -27.65 47.37 -22.32
N PHE A 2 -28.93 47.75 -22.37
CA PHE A 2 -29.85 47.50 -21.23
C PHE A 2 -30.07 46.00 -20.91
N CYS A 3 -30.32 45.11 -21.89
CA CYS A 3 -30.46 43.66 -21.62
C CYS A 3 -29.22 43.06 -20.92
N ALA A 4 -28.02 43.23 -21.51
CA ALA A 4 -26.78 42.73 -20.93
C ALA A 4 -26.51 43.22 -19.49
N ARG A 5 -27.03 44.41 -19.11
CA ARG A 5 -26.93 44.92 -17.75
C ARG A 5 -27.92 44.23 -16.80
N ALA A 6 -29.16 44.03 -17.24
CA ALA A 6 -30.16 43.24 -16.49
C ALA A 6 -29.73 41.77 -16.33
N GLU A 7 -29.12 41.16 -17.35
CA GLU A 7 -28.54 39.81 -17.29
C GLU A 7 -27.38 39.75 -16.28
N MET A 8 -26.46 40.72 -16.32
CA MET A 8 -25.37 40.84 -15.33
C MET A 8 -25.89 41.01 -13.89
N ASP A 9 -26.93 41.81 -13.69
CA ASP A 9 -27.53 42.02 -12.36
C ASP A 9 -28.30 40.77 -11.89
N THR A 10 -28.92 40.02 -12.81
CA THR A 10 -29.57 38.72 -12.53
C THR A 10 -28.54 37.66 -12.15
N ILE A 11 -27.43 37.54 -12.90
CA ILE A 11 -26.33 36.62 -12.59
C ILE A 11 -25.72 36.97 -11.23
N ARG A 12 -25.56 38.26 -10.90
CA ARG A 12 -25.09 38.72 -9.59
C ARG A 12 -26.07 38.34 -8.46
N ALA A 13 -27.38 38.47 -8.68
CA ALA A 13 -28.39 38.04 -7.72
C ALA A 13 -28.35 36.52 -7.50
N VAL A 14 -28.27 35.71 -8.56
CA VAL A 14 -28.14 34.24 -8.46
C VAL A 14 -26.84 33.84 -7.76
N ALA A 15 -25.72 34.51 -8.06
CA ALA A 15 -24.44 34.26 -7.40
C ALA A 15 -24.51 34.58 -5.90
N THR A 16 -25.10 35.71 -5.50
CA THR A 16 -25.25 36.07 -4.08
C THR A 16 -26.19 35.12 -3.32
N VAL A 17 -27.26 34.64 -3.96
CA VAL A 17 -28.12 33.59 -3.39
C VAL A 17 -27.38 32.25 -3.27
N SER A 18 -26.55 31.87 -4.26
CA SER A 18 -25.69 30.68 -4.17
C SER A 18 -24.62 30.79 -3.08
N GLU A 19 -24.04 31.98 -2.88
CA GLU A 19 -23.08 32.26 -1.81
C GLU A 19 -23.76 32.15 -0.43
N SER A 20 -24.93 32.77 -0.26
CA SER A 20 -25.69 32.73 1.00
C SER A 20 -26.14 31.31 1.37
N THR A 21 -26.69 30.55 0.42
CA THR A 21 -27.12 29.16 0.65
C THR A 21 -25.95 28.23 0.97
N LYS A 22 -24.77 28.43 0.38
CA LYS A 22 -23.54 27.72 0.78
C LYS A 22 -23.11 28.10 2.20
N GLN A 23 -23.16 29.39 2.55
CA GLN A 23 -22.81 29.86 3.88
C GLN A 23 -23.76 29.32 4.96
N GLU A 24 -25.08 29.35 4.70
CA GLU A 24 -26.11 28.74 5.55
C GLU A 24 -25.89 27.22 5.72
N ALA A 25 -25.53 26.49 4.66
CA ALA A 25 -25.20 25.07 4.76
C ALA A 25 -23.92 24.81 5.59
N ILE A 26 -22.89 25.65 5.45
CA ILE A 26 -21.66 25.58 6.25
C ILE A 26 -21.98 25.84 7.73
N ASP A 27 -22.79 26.86 8.02
CA ASP A 27 -23.13 27.21 9.39
C ASP A 27 -24.12 26.24 10.04
N ALA A 28 -25.00 25.59 9.27
CA ALA A 28 -25.81 24.46 9.73
C ALA A 28 -24.94 23.25 10.14
N VAL A 29 -23.96 22.87 9.31
CA VAL A 29 -23.00 21.80 9.64
C VAL A 29 -22.16 22.15 10.87
N ARG A 30 -21.77 23.43 11.02
CA ARG A 30 -21.08 23.91 12.24
C ARG A 30 -21.96 23.84 13.49
N SER A 31 -23.24 24.20 13.39
CA SER A 31 -24.18 24.08 14.52
C SER A 31 -24.33 22.61 14.93
N GLN A 32 -24.58 21.73 13.96
CA GLN A 32 -24.71 20.29 14.22
C GLN A 32 -23.45 19.72 14.88
N TRP A 33 -22.24 20.07 14.40
CA TRP A 33 -21.00 19.63 15.04
C TRP A 33 -20.85 20.17 16.47
N GLN A 34 -21.23 21.43 16.73
CA GLN A 34 -21.21 22.01 18.08
C GLN A 34 -22.22 21.32 19.01
N GLU A 35 -23.39 20.96 18.52
CA GLU A 35 -24.44 20.22 19.25
C GLU A 35 -23.99 18.78 19.55
N GLU A 36 -23.37 18.09 18.60
CA GLU A 36 -22.79 16.75 18.79
C GLU A 36 -21.65 16.77 19.83
N VAL A 37 -20.75 17.76 19.76
CA VAL A 37 -19.69 17.95 20.76
C VAL A 37 -20.26 18.25 22.14
N ALA A 38 -21.28 19.12 22.24
CA ALA A 38 -21.93 19.43 23.52
C ALA A 38 -22.67 18.21 24.11
N SER A 39 -23.33 17.41 23.27
CA SER A 39 -23.99 16.16 23.65
C SER A 39 -22.99 15.13 24.18
N LEU A 40 -21.88 14.90 23.47
CA LEU A 40 -20.81 14.00 23.92
C LEU A 40 -20.19 14.47 25.24
N GLN A 41 -19.93 15.78 25.39
CA GLN A 41 -19.44 16.34 26.65
C GLN A 41 -20.43 16.15 27.81
N ALA A 42 -21.74 16.25 27.57
CA ALA A 42 -22.76 15.98 28.59
C ALA A 42 -22.74 14.51 29.02
N ILE A 43 -22.75 13.57 28.07
CA ILE A 43 -22.71 12.12 28.34
C ILE A 43 -21.42 11.73 29.10
N MET A 44 -20.26 12.26 28.69
CA MET A 44 -19.00 12.06 29.42
C MET A 44 -19.06 12.60 30.85
N LYS A 45 -19.69 13.75 31.05
CA LYS A 45 -19.83 14.36 32.39
C LYS A 45 -20.76 13.56 33.29
N ASP A 46 -21.82 12.98 32.74
CA ASP A 46 -22.79 12.19 33.50
C ASP A 46 -22.27 10.79 33.83
N THR A 47 -21.55 10.14 32.91
CA THR A 47 -20.85 8.87 33.21
C THR A 47 -19.79 9.04 34.30
N VAL A 48 -19.00 10.13 34.28
CA VAL A 48 -18.04 10.43 35.36
C VAL A 48 -18.76 10.58 36.71
N ARG A 49 -19.86 11.33 36.77
CA ARG A 49 -20.67 11.48 38.00
C ARG A 49 -21.24 10.16 38.50
N GLU A 50 -21.66 9.29 37.60
CA GLU A 50 -22.16 7.97 37.96
C GLU A 50 -21.06 7.11 38.59
N TYR A 51 -19.85 7.11 38.02
CA TYR A 51 -18.69 6.45 38.62
C TYR A 51 -18.31 7.05 39.99
N GLU A 52 -18.33 8.38 40.14
CA GLU A 52 -18.08 9.06 41.42
C GLU A 52 -19.09 8.65 42.51
N LEU A 53 -20.37 8.53 42.15
CA LEU A 53 -21.46 8.09 43.03
C LEU A 53 -21.30 6.62 43.41
N GLN A 54 -21.06 5.74 42.44
CA GLN A 54 -20.83 4.31 42.68
C GLN A 54 -19.59 4.09 43.57
N PHE A 55 -18.53 4.87 43.38
CA PHE A 55 -17.32 4.81 44.21
C PHE A 55 -17.58 5.25 45.65
N HIS A 56 -18.31 6.36 45.86
CA HIS A 56 -18.74 6.79 47.19
C HIS A 56 -19.58 5.72 47.89
N GLN A 57 -20.56 5.13 47.17
CA GLN A 57 -21.42 4.09 47.73
C GLN A 57 -20.63 2.85 48.20
N ARG A 58 -19.60 2.43 47.45
CA ARG A 58 -18.71 1.34 47.86
C ARG A 58 -17.90 1.70 49.12
N LEU A 59 -17.34 2.90 49.19
CA LEU A 59 -16.60 3.38 50.37
C LEU A 59 -17.49 3.47 51.61
N GLU A 60 -18.75 3.87 51.47
CA GLU A 60 -19.71 3.89 52.58
C GLU A 60 -20.06 2.48 53.06
N GLN A 61 -20.23 1.53 52.14
CA GLN A 61 -20.44 0.11 52.47
C GLN A 61 -19.25 -0.50 53.22
N GLU A 62 -18.02 -0.26 52.77
CA GLU A 62 -16.81 -0.72 53.47
C GLU A 62 -16.70 -0.10 54.87
N ARG A 63 -16.94 1.21 55.00
CA ARG A 63 -16.95 1.89 56.32
C ARG A 63 -17.97 1.29 57.27
N ALA A 64 -19.17 0.95 56.79
CA ALA A 64 -20.20 0.30 57.59
C ALA A 64 -19.78 -1.12 58.05
N GLN A 65 -19.17 -1.92 57.16
CA GLN A 65 -18.65 -3.25 57.49
C GLN A 65 -17.54 -3.18 58.54
N TRP A 66 -16.58 -2.26 58.39
CA TRP A 66 -15.51 -2.04 59.38
C TRP A 66 -16.04 -1.54 60.72
N GLY A 67 -17.12 -0.75 60.73
CA GLY A 67 -17.83 -0.35 61.95
C GLY A 67 -18.40 -1.57 62.70
N GLN A 68 -19.18 -2.41 62.01
CA GLN A 68 -19.79 -3.62 62.59
C GLN A 68 -18.74 -4.60 63.14
N TYR A 69 -17.62 -4.78 62.43
CA TYR A 69 -16.52 -5.63 62.88
C TYR A 69 -15.86 -5.09 64.16
N ARG A 70 -15.63 -3.76 64.24
CA ARG A 70 -15.08 -3.12 65.44
C ARG A 70 -15.99 -3.32 66.65
N GLU A 71 -17.29 -3.05 66.49
CA GLU A 71 -18.28 -3.24 67.56
C GLU A 71 -18.36 -4.70 68.05
N ALA A 72 -18.09 -5.68 67.16
CA ALA A 72 -18.03 -7.08 67.53
C ALA A 72 -16.82 -7.39 68.42
N MET A 73 -15.62 -6.95 68.01
CA MET A 73 -14.40 -7.13 68.81
C MET A 73 -14.46 -6.40 70.15
N GLU A 74 -15.05 -5.20 70.20
CA GLU A 74 -15.23 -4.45 71.46
C GLU A 74 -16.15 -5.19 72.46
N ARG A 75 -17.19 -5.89 71.97
CA ARG A 75 -18.05 -6.75 72.80
C ARG A 75 -17.28 -7.96 73.35
N GLU A 76 -16.52 -8.66 72.52
CA GLU A 76 -15.72 -9.83 72.96
C GLU A 76 -14.65 -9.45 74.00
N VAL A 77 -13.98 -8.30 73.82
CA VAL A 77 -13.02 -7.77 74.81
C VAL A 77 -13.70 -7.41 76.13
N GLY A 78 -14.94 -6.90 76.09
CA GLY A 78 -15.76 -6.66 77.27
C GLY A 78 -16.10 -7.95 78.04
N ASP A 79 -16.41 -9.03 77.33
CA ASP A 79 -16.72 -10.34 77.92
C ASP A 79 -15.49 -11.00 78.55
N LEU A 80 -14.33 -10.91 77.90
CA LEU A 80 -13.07 -11.43 78.43
C LEU A 80 -12.64 -10.69 79.71
N ARG A 81 -12.79 -9.36 79.76
CA ARG A 81 -12.51 -8.57 80.98
C ARG A 81 -13.40 -8.96 82.16
N ARG A 82 -14.68 -9.27 81.92
CA ARG A 82 -15.60 -9.72 82.98
C ARG A 82 -15.22 -11.08 83.56
N ARG A 83 -14.61 -11.96 82.77
CA ARG A 83 -14.18 -13.30 83.19
C ARG A 83 -12.88 -13.32 84.02
N LEU A 84 -12.03 -12.30 83.91
CA LEU A 84 -10.71 -12.27 84.57
C LEU A 84 -10.77 -11.82 86.04
N ASN A 85 -11.82 -11.11 86.45
CA ASN A 85 -11.94 -10.51 87.80
C ASN A 85 -12.44 -11.48 88.90
N GLY A 86 -12.49 -12.79 88.65
CA GLY A 86 -13.06 -13.77 89.58
C GLY A 86 -12.09 -14.87 89.98
N GLY A 87 -11.30 -14.65 91.04
CA GLY A 87 -10.48 -15.70 91.66
C GLY A 87 -9.24 -15.18 92.40
N GLN A 88 -9.39 -14.93 93.71
CA GLN A 88 -8.30 -14.86 94.68
C GLN A 88 -8.71 -15.66 95.92
N GLU A 89 -7.82 -16.47 96.45
CA GLU A 89 -7.53 -16.61 97.89
C GLU A 89 -6.30 -17.51 98.08
N GLU A 90 -5.46 -17.14 99.06
CA GLU A 90 -4.18 -17.76 99.44
C GLU A 90 -4.41 -18.69 100.65
N ASP A 91 -3.49 -19.64 100.91
CA ASP A 91 -3.17 -20.16 102.25
C ASP A 91 -2.37 -21.47 102.16
N ASN A 92 -1.03 -21.39 102.27
CA ASN A 92 -0.19 -22.22 103.17
C ASN A 92 1.30 -21.80 103.13
N LEU A 93 1.66 -20.58 103.57
CA LEU A 93 2.94 -19.86 103.29
C LEU A 93 4.28 -20.63 103.32
N GLU A 94 4.42 -21.76 104.03
CA GLU A 94 5.65 -22.56 104.07
C GLU A 94 5.66 -23.69 102.99
N ASP A 95 4.54 -24.40 102.83
CA ASP A 95 4.32 -25.22 101.65
C ASP A 95 4.26 -24.34 100.41
N GLU A 96 3.68 -23.14 100.46
CA GLU A 96 3.70 -22.15 99.39
C GLU A 96 5.09 -21.57 99.16
N MET A 97 6.00 -21.46 100.14
CA MET A 97 7.39 -21.08 99.82
C MET A 97 8.11 -22.19 99.06
N LYS A 98 7.95 -23.44 99.48
CA LYS A 98 8.59 -24.58 98.81
C LYS A 98 7.94 -24.88 97.46
N LYS A 99 6.61 -24.84 97.39
CA LYS A 99 5.80 -24.92 96.17
C LYS A 99 6.01 -23.71 95.28
N ALA A 100 6.22 -22.49 95.77
CA ALA A 100 6.61 -21.35 94.94
C ALA A 100 8.06 -21.44 94.49
N GLN A 101 8.95 -22.15 95.20
CA GLN A 101 10.29 -22.43 94.70
C GLN A 101 10.26 -23.52 93.61
N GLU A 102 9.54 -24.62 93.83
CA GLU A 102 9.28 -25.66 92.83
C GLU A 102 8.47 -25.13 91.64
N ASP A 103 7.50 -24.24 91.86
CA ASP A 103 6.69 -23.60 90.84
C ASP A 103 7.48 -22.47 90.16
N ALA A 104 8.41 -21.79 90.82
CA ALA A 104 9.37 -20.89 90.17
C ALA A 104 10.43 -21.68 89.37
N GLU A 105 10.71 -22.93 89.70
CA GLU A 105 11.53 -23.83 88.89
C GLU A 105 10.74 -24.42 87.70
N LYS A 106 9.47 -24.83 87.89
CA LYS A 106 8.56 -25.21 86.79
C LYS A 106 8.31 -24.03 85.86
N LEU A 107 8.03 -22.84 86.39
CA LEU A 107 7.91 -21.60 85.63
C LEU A 107 9.22 -21.30 84.93
N ARG A 108 10.40 -21.36 85.57
CA ARG A 108 11.69 -21.22 84.84
C ARG A 108 11.87 -22.28 83.76
N SER A 109 11.38 -23.51 83.94
CA SER A 109 11.46 -24.57 82.94
C SER A 109 10.57 -24.32 81.70
N VAL A 110 9.52 -23.49 81.83
CA VAL A 110 8.62 -23.08 80.73
C VAL A 110 9.01 -21.70 80.17
N VAL A 111 9.25 -20.74 81.05
CA VAL A 111 9.62 -19.34 80.75
C VAL A 111 10.99 -19.27 80.09
N MET A 112 12.02 -20.01 80.53
CA MET A 112 13.35 -19.92 79.87
C MET A 112 13.33 -20.43 78.41
N PRO A 113 12.62 -21.52 78.05
CA PRO A 113 12.33 -21.83 76.65
C PRO A 113 11.54 -20.73 75.94
N MET A 114 10.47 -20.21 76.53
CA MET A 114 9.67 -19.13 75.92
C MET A 114 10.47 -17.84 75.71
N GLU A 115 11.36 -17.45 76.62
CA GLU A 115 12.25 -16.29 76.48
C GLU A 115 13.28 -16.48 75.37
N ARG A 116 13.86 -17.69 75.25
CA ARG A 116 14.73 -18.05 74.13
C ARG A 116 13.97 -18.05 72.80
N GLU A 117 12.73 -18.53 72.80
CA GLU A 117 11.86 -18.52 71.62
C GLU A 117 11.45 -17.10 71.24
N ILE A 118 11.06 -16.26 72.20
CA ILE A 118 10.78 -14.83 71.99
C ILE A 118 12.02 -14.10 71.47
N ALA A 119 13.22 -14.41 71.97
CA ALA A 119 14.47 -13.86 71.44
C ALA A 119 14.72 -14.31 69.99
N ALA A 120 14.52 -15.60 69.69
CA ALA A 120 14.64 -16.15 68.33
C ALA A 120 13.57 -15.64 67.36
N LEU A 121 12.36 -15.34 67.85
CA LEU A 121 11.29 -14.72 67.07
C LEU A 121 11.58 -13.25 66.81
N LYS A 122 12.15 -12.52 67.78
CA LYS A 122 12.60 -11.13 67.59
C LYS A 122 13.72 -11.01 66.55
N THR A 123 14.71 -11.92 66.55
CA THR A 123 15.77 -11.90 65.52
C THR A 123 15.26 -12.34 64.14
N LYS A 124 14.34 -13.31 64.07
CA LYS A 124 13.63 -13.65 62.83
C LYS A 124 12.76 -12.50 62.31
N LEU A 125 12.10 -11.75 63.20
CA LEU A 125 11.30 -10.59 62.82
C LEU A 125 12.20 -9.47 62.27
N GLY A 126 13.29 -9.12 62.97
CA GLY A 126 14.23 -8.11 62.49
C GLY A 126 14.86 -8.46 61.14
N SER A 127 15.32 -9.71 60.94
CA SER A 127 15.83 -10.14 59.64
C SER A 127 14.75 -10.20 58.54
N SER A 128 13.48 -10.44 58.89
CA SER A 128 12.36 -10.32 57.94
C SER A 128 12.06 -8.86 57.57
N GLU A 129 12.11 -7.94 58.54
CA GLU A 129 11.93 -6.49 58.30
C GLU A 129 13.07 -5.91 57.44
N GLU A 130 14.31 -6.34 57.66
CA GLU A 130 15.46 -5.98 56.81
C GLU A 130 15.28 -6.48 55.37
N ARG A 131 14.87 -7.74 55.18
CA ARG A 131 14.55 -8.29 53.85
C ARG A 131 13.41 -7.56 53.16
N VAL A 132 12.38 -7.13 53.90
CA VAL A 132 11.29 -6.31 53.32
C VAL A 132 11.83 -4.95 52.85
N LYS A 133 12.62 -4.25 53.67
CA LYS A 133 13.23 -2.96 53.29
C LYS A 133 14.17 -3.09 52.09
N GLU A 134 14.92 -4.18 51.99
CA GLU A 134 15.80 -4.45 50.84
C GLU A 134 15.00 -4.70 49.55
N LEU A 135 13.92 -5.49 49.63
CA LEU A 135 13.00 -5.71 48.51
C LEU A 135 12.27 -4.42 48.09
N GLU A 136 11.82 -3.60 49.03
CA GLU A 136 11.24 -2.27 48.77
C GLU A 136 12.25 -1.36 48.07
N ALA A 137 13.48 -1.28 48.57
CA ALA A 137 14.55 -0.48 47.95
C ALA A 137 14.94 -0.99 46.55
N SER A 138 14.94 -2.30 46.33
CA SER A 138 15.15 -2.91 45.01
C SER A 138 14.03 -2.54 44.05
N LYS A 139 12.77 -2.69 44.48
CA LYS A 139 11.59 -2.37 43.67
C LYS A 139 11.50 -0.88 43.33
N VAL A 140 11.88 0.01 44.24
CA VAL A 140 11.97 1.45 43.97
C VAL A 140 13.04 1.76 42.91
N LYS A 141 14.20 1.09 42.94
CA LYS A 141 15.24 1.25 41.90
C LYS A 141 14.76 0.75 40.53
N GLU A 142 14.11 -0.41 40.50
CA GLU A 142 13.54 -1.00 39.28
C GLU A 142 12.47 -0.08 38.65
N LEU A 143 11.50 0.38 39.44
CA LEU A 143 10.47 1.33 38.99
C LEU A 143 11.09 2.65 38.48
N ASN A 144 12.16 3.13 39.11
CA ASN A 144 12.85 4.34 38.65
C ASN A 144 13.59 4.10 37.31
N HIS A 145 14.19 2.91 37.11
CA HIS A 145 14.81 2.58 35.83
C HIS A 145 13.78 2.50 34.69
N VAL A 146 12.62 1.87 34.93
CA VAL A 146 11.50 1.84 33.98
C VAL A 146 11.00 3.26 33.69
N LEU A 147 10.87 4.11 34.71
CA LEU A 147 10.45 5.51 34.53
C LEU A 147 11.41 6.33 33.67
N GLU A 148 12.74 6.15 33.81
CA GLU A 148 13.71 6.83 32.94
C GLU A 148 13.71 6.26 31.50
N ALA A 149 13.48 4.96 31.32
CA ALA A 149 13.31 4.36 29.99
C ALA A 149 12.08 4.94 29.28
N GLU A 150 10.92 4.97 29.97
CA GLU A 150 9.67 5.57 29.47
C GLU A 150 9.83 7.06 29.12
N LYS A 151 10.57 7.84 29.93
CA LYS A 151 10.89 9.24 29.60
C LYS A 151 11.70 9.34 28.31
N SER A 152 12.70 8.48 28.11
CA SER A 152 13.51 8.46 26.88
C SER A 152 12.64 8.12 25.66
N CYS A 153 11.85 7.05 25.74
CA CYS A 153 10.94 6.65 24.67
C CYS A 153 9.92 7.76 24.35
N ARG A 154 9.43 8.48 25.36
CA ARG A 154 8.57 9.65 25.14
C ARG A 154 9.28 10.78 24.40
N THR A 155 10.53 11.10 24.74
CA THR A 155 11.30 12.12 24.00
C THR A 155 11.61 11.70 22.56
N ASP A 156 11.84 10.41 22.32
CA ASP A 156 12.02 9.89 20.95
C ASP A 156 10.72 9.99 20.15
N LEU A 157 9.57 9.65 20.75
CA LEU A 157 8.25 9.82 20.12
C LEU A 157 7.92 11.30 19.86
N GLU A 158 8.22 12.21 20.79
CA GLU A 158 8.08 13.66 20.60
C GLU A 158 8.93 14.14 19.40
N MET A 159 10.14 13.62 19.24
CA MET A 159 11.01 13.90 18.09
C MET A 159 10.44 13.31 16.78
N TYR A 160 9.97 12.07 16.77
CA TYR A 160 9.31 11.48 15.58
C TYR A 160 8.07 12.29 15.16
N VAL A 161 7.24 12.70 16.12
CA VAL A 161 6.06 13.55 15.86
C VAL A 161 6.48 14.92 15.31
N ALA A 162 7.57 15.52 15.80
CA ALA A 162 8.10 16.76 15.24
C ALA A 162 8.56 16.58 13.77
N VAL A 163 9.32 15.53 13.47
CA VAL A 163 9.78 15.20 12.11
C VAL A 163 8.60 14.95 11.17
N LEU A 164 7.60 14.16 11.58
CA LEU A 164 6.40 13.88 10.79
C LEU A 164 5.57 15.14 10.54
N ASN A 165 5.46 16.05 11.51
CA ASN A 165 4.80 17.34 11.30
C ASN A 165 5.57 18.24 10.32
N THR A 166 6.91 18.24 10.37
CA THR A 166 7.73 18.97 9.38
C THR A 166 7.57 18.38 7.98
N GLN A 167 7.64 17.05 7.82
CA GLN A 167 7.40 16.37 6.55
C GLN A 167 6.00 16.67 6.00
N LYS A 168 4.98 16.67 6.86
CA LYS A 168 3.61 17.06 6.50
C LYS A 168 3.54 18.50 5.98
N SER A 169 4.21 19.46 6.61
CA SER A 169 4.25 20.86 6.13
C SER A 169 4.85 20.94 4.72
N VAL A 170 6.02 20.32 4.51
CA VAL A 170 6.71 20.31 3.20
C VAL A 170 5.82 19.70 2.11
N LEU A 171 5.19 18.55 2.38
CA LEU A 171 4.29 17.90 1.42
C LEU A 171 3.00 18.73 1.16
N GLN A 172 2.53 19.50 2.15
CA GLN A 172 1.41 20.43 1.95
C GLN A 172 1.83 21.62 1.08
N GLU A 173 3.00 22.21 1.33
CA GLU A 173 3.57 23.32 0.55
C GLU A 173 3.85 22.92 -0.90
N ASP A 174 4.41 21.73 -1.14
CA ASP A 174 4.63 21.17 -2.47
C ASP A 174 3.31 20.89 -3.20
N ALA A 175 2.30 20.33 -2.52
CA ALA A 175 0.98 20.13 -3.09
C ALA A 175 0.29 21.47 -3.44
N GLU A 176 0.46 22.51 -2.62
CA GLU A 176 -0.04 23.86 -2.91
C GLU A 176 0.72 24.55 -4.04
N LYS A 177 2.01 24.27 -4.19
CA LYS A 177 2.83 24.73 -5.30
C LYS A 177 2.39 24.09 -6.62
N LEU A 178 2.26 22.77 -6.66
CA LEU A 178 1.76 22.04 -7.82
C LEU A 178 0.34 22.46 -8.21
N ARG A 179 -0.54 22.73 -7.23
CA ARG A 179 -1.86 23.32 -7.51
C ARG A 179 -1.73 24.69 -8.20
N ARG A 180 -0.88 25.58 -7.70
CA ARG A 180 -0.67 26.91 -8.32
C ARG A 180 -0.12 26.81 -9.74
N GLU A 181 0.86 25.95 -9.96
CA GLU A 181 1.45 25.71 -11.29
C GLU A 181 0.40 25.15 -12.27
N LEU A 182 -0.44 24.20 -11.83
CA LEU A 182 -1.55 23.68 -12.64
C LEU A 182 -2.57 24.78 -13.00
N HIS A 183 -2.96 25.64 -12.06
CA HIS A 183 -3.86 26.77 -12.34
C HIS A 183 -3.25 27.75 -13.36
N GLU A 184 -1.94 28.00 -13.29
CA GLU A 184 -1.25 28.85 -14.26
C GLU A 184 -1.22 28.23 -15.67
N VAL A 185 -0.99 26.93 -15.78
CA VAL A 185 -1.05 26.19 -17.06
C VAL A 185 -2.47 26.20 -17.64
N CYS A 186 -3.49 25.90 -16.83
CA CYS A 186 -4.89 25.98 -17.26
C CYS A 186 -5.27 27.40 -17.72
N HIS A 187 -4.80 28.44 -17.03
CA HIS A 187 -5.04 29.83 -17.44
C HIS A 187 -4.38 30.18 -18.78
N LYS A 188 -3.14 29.74 -19.01
CA LYS A 188 -2.44 29.91 -20.30
C LYS A 188 -3.16 29.18 -21.44
N LEU A 189 -3.59 27.93 -21.21
CA LEU A 189 -4.31 27.14 -22.21
C LEU A 189 -5.65 27.78 -22.59
N GLU A 190 -6.42 28.30 -21.62
CA GLU A 190 -7.67 28.99 -21.91
C GLU A 190 -7.43 30.35 -22.61
N LEU A 191 -6.32 31.04 -22.31
CA LEU A 191 -5.91 32.25 -23.04
C LEU A 191 -5.54 31.94 -24.50
N GLU A 192 -4.76 30.89 -24.76
CA GLU A 192 -4.43 30.43 -26.11
C GLU A 192 -5.69 29.99 -26.88
N ARG A 193 -6.62 29.29 -26.23
CA ARG A 193 -7.92 28.92 -26.79
C ARG A 193 -8.75 30.14 -27.18
N GLN A 194 -8.77 31.18 -26.34
CA GLN A 194 -9.43 32.45 -26.66
C GLN A 194 -8.77 33.15 -27.85
N GLN A 195 -7.43 33.20 -27.90
CA GLN A 195 -6.69 33.77 -29.04
C GLN A 195 -6.94 33.00 -30.34
N HIS A 196 -6.95 31.66 -30.28
CA HIS A 196 -7.28 30.80 -31.43
C HIS A 196 -8.71 31.07 -31.93
N ASN A 197 -9.69 31.16 -31.03
CA ASN A 197 -11.08 31.48 -31.39
C ASN A 197 -11.21 32.90 -32.00
N GLN A 198 -10.48 33.89 -31.48
CA GLN A 198 -10.43 35.24 -32.07
C GLN A 198 -9.83 35.22 -33.47
N LEU A 199 -8.74 34.47 -33.68
CA LEU A 199 -8.11 34.31 -34.99
C LEU A 199 -9.05 33.60 -35.97
N LYS A 200 -9.70 32.50 -35.54
CA LYS A 200 -10.71 31.76 -36.32
C LYS A 200 -11.85 32.66 -36.79
N HIS A 201 -12.43 33.46 -35.89
CA HIS A 201 -13.48 34.42 -36.27
C HIS A 201 -12.98 35.54 -37.19
N THR A 202 -11.71 35.94 -37.08
CA THR A 202 -11.13 36.96 -37.94
C THR A 202 -10.84 36.42 -39.33
N TRP A 203 -10.36 35.17 -39.43
CA TRP A 203 -10.20 34.45 -40.69
C TRP A 203 -11.54 34.16 -41.37
N GLN A 204 -12.56 33.72 -40.62
CA GLN A 204 -13.93 33.56 -41.12
C GLN A 204 -14.44 34.86 -41.74
N ARG A 205 -14.36 35.99 -41.02
CA ARG A 205 -14.76 37.30 -41.55
C ARG A 205 -13.98 37.70 -42.82
N ALA A 206 -12.69 37.41 -42.90
CA ALA A 206 -11.89 37.69 -44.09
C ALA A 206 -12.29 36.79 -45.29
N ASN A 207 -12.60 35.52 -45.04
CA ASN A 207 -13.08 34.59 -46.05
C ASN A 207 -14.49 34.98 -46.55
N ASP A 208 -15.41 35.31 -45.64
CA ASP A 208 -16.75 35.81 -45.98
C ASP A 208 -16.67 37.08 -46.85
N GLN A 209 -15.78 38.02 -46.50
CA GLN A 209 -15.51 39.23 -47.30
C GLN A 209 -14.91 38.91 -48.68
N PHE A 210 -14.01 37.92 -48.78
CA PHE A 210 -13.47 37.47 -50.06
C PHE A 210 -14.55 36.83 -50.94
N LEU A 211 -15.38 35.95 -50.38
CA LEU A 211 -16.50 35.33 -51.10
C LEU A 211 -17.59 36.33 -51.47
N GLU A 212 -17.82 37.37 -50.66
CA GLU A 212 -18.72 38.47 -51.00
C GLU A 212 -18.15 39.36 -52.12
N SER A 213 -16.86 39.70 -52.09
CA SER A 213 -16.23 40.49 -53.16
C SER A 213 -16.19 39.72 -54.49
N GLN A 214 -15.94 38.40 -54.46
CA GLN A 214 -16.03 37.54 -55.65
C GLN A 214 -17.46 37.47 -56.19
N ARG A 215 -18.47 37.34 -55.32
CA ARG A 215 -19.90 37.37 -55.72
C ARG A 215 -20.35 38.74 -56.24
N LEU A 216 -19.73 39.84 -55.81
CA LEU A 216 -19.97 41.16 -56.38
C LEU A 216 -19.34 41.26 -57.78
N LEU A 217 -18.07 40.86 -57.93
CA LEU A 217 -17.35 40.85 -59.20
C LEU A 217 -18.06 40.00 -60.27
N MET A 218 -18.62 38.83 -59.89
CA MET A 218 -19.42 38.02 -60.83
C MET A 218 -20.71 38.72 -61.27
N ARG A 219 -21.37 39.50 -60.40
CA ARG A 219 -22.54 40.30 -60.80
C ARG A 219 -22.15 41.47 -61.70
N ASP A 220 -21.05 42.14 -61.41
CA ASP A 220 -20.54 43.23 -62.26
C ASP A 220 -20.15 42.70 -63.65
N MET A 221 -19.54 41.52 -63.72
CA MET A 221 -19.27 40.82 -64.98
C MET A 221 -20.56 40.50 -65.75
N GLN A 222 -21.59 39.95 -65.09
CA GLN A 222 -22.90 39.68 -65.71
C GLN A 222 -23.60 40.96 -66.19
N LEU A 223 -23.48 42.07 -65.45
CA LEU A 223 -24.01 43.36 -65.88
C LEU A 223 -23.28 43.89 -67.13
N ILE A 224 -21.95 43.76 -67.20
CA ILE A 224 -21.16 44.09 -68.39
C ILE A 224 -21.59 43.21 -69.57
N GLU A 225 -21.71 41.89 -69.37
CA GLU A 225 -22.18 40.93 -70.39
C GLU A 225 -23.58 41.32 -70.90
N SER A 226 -24.49 41.79 -70.05
CA SER A 226 -25.85 42.22 -70.46
C SER A 226 -25.90 43.49 -71.33
N VAL A 227 -24.82 44.28 -71.37
CA VAL A 227 -24.71 45.52 -72.16
C VAL A 227 -23.98 45.30 -73.49
N LEU A 228 -23.28 44.18 -73.65
CA LEU A 228 -22.61 43.81 -74.90
C LEU A 228 -23.63 43.38 -75.97
N SER A 229 -23.35 43.71 -77.24
CA SER A 229 -24.15 43.20 -78.36
C SER A 229 -23.91 41.70 -78.58
N SER A 230 -24.86 41.00 -79.20
CA SER A 230 -24.80 39.55 -79.41
C SER A 230 -23.56 39.08 -80.17
N GLU A 231 -23.03 39.89 -81.10
CA GLU A 231 -21.77 39.57 -81.81
C GLU A 231 -20.53 39.81 -80.93
N GLN A 232 -20.56 40.79 -80.03
CA GLN A 232 -19.49 40.98 -79.03
C GLN A 232 -19.50 39.86 -77.98
N LEU A 233 -20.69 39.40 -77.56
CA LEU A 233 -20.83 38.26 -76.64
C LEU A 233 -20.23 36.99 -77.26
N ARG A 234 -20.56 36.71 -78.53
CA ARG A 234 -19.99 35.59 -79.29
C ARG A 234 -18.47 35.68 -79.38
N GLN A 235 -17.90 36.86 -79.59
CA GLN A 235 -16.45 37.07 -79.61
C GLN A 235 -15.81 36.90 -78.23
N VAL A 236 -16.46 37.30 -77.15
CA VAL A 236 -15.98 37.07 -75.77
C VAL A 236 -16.03 35.58 -75.40
N GLU A 237 -17.06 34.84 -75.82
CA GLU A 237 -17.13 33.39 -75.63
C GLU A 237 -16.09 32.65 -76.48
N GLU A 238 -15.87 33.08 -77.73
CA GLU A 238 -14.82 32.53 -78.60
C GLU A 238 -13.41 32.83 -78.08
N MET A 239 -13.21 33.97 -77.38
CA MET A 239 -11.98 34.29 -76.65
C MET A 239 -11.83 33.42 -75.39
N LYS A 240 -12.84 33.40 -74.50
CA LYS A 240 -12.83 32.54 -73.28
C LYS A 240 -12.52 31.08 -73.62
N LYS A 241 -13.04 30.57 -74.74
CA LYS A 241 -12.78 29.21 -75.22
C LYS A 241 -11.35 29.02 -75.73
N LYS A 242 -10.77 30.02 -76.43
CA LYS A 242 -9.35 30.00 -76.82
C LYS A 242 -8.44 30.08 -75.60
N ASP A 243 -8.74 30.95 -74.63
CA ASP A 243 -7.98 31.07 -73.39
C ASP A 243 -7.99 29.72 -72.62
N GLN A 244 -9.15 29.04 -72.53
CA GLN A 244 -9.25 27.70 -71.94
C GLN A 244 -8.49 26.62 -72.73
N GLU A 245 -8.58 26.63 -74.06
CA GLU A 245 -7.82 25.73 -74.94
C GLU A 245 -6.31 25.99 -74.84
N GLU A 246 -5.88 27.24 -74.60
CA GLU A 246 -4.49 27.62 -74.37
C GLU A 246 -4.00 27.21 -72.97
N GLU A 247 -4.80 27.37 -71.91
CA GLU A 247 -4.48 26.87 -70.56
C GLU A 247 -4.39 25.33 -70.53
N GLU A 248 -5.31 24.63 -71.21
CA GLU A 248 -5.27 23.17 -71.31
C GLU A 248 -4.07 22.68 -72.13
N GLN A 249 -3.74 23.37 -73.23
CA GLN A 249 -2.51 23.13 -73.99
C GLN A 249 -1.26 23.39 -73.15
N GLN A 250 -1.22 24.46 -72.35
CA GLN A 250 -0.09 24.78 -71.46
C GLN A 250 0.10 23.70 -70.40
N ARG A 251 -0.98 23.20 -69.78
CA ARG A 251 -0.92 22.06 -68.86
C ARG A 251 -0.43 20.78 -69.56
N LEU A 252 -0.89 20.54 -70.78
CA LEU A 252 -0.46 19.39 -71.59
C LEU A 252 1.00 19.50 -72.06
N THR A 253 1.55 20.70 -72.29
CA THR A 253 2.99 20.87 -72.51
C THR A 253 3.78 20.69 -71.23
N LEU A 254 3.33 21.24 -70.09
CA LEU A 254 4.04 21.08 -68.82
C LEU A 254 4.18 19.61 -68.41
N VAL A 255 3.12 18.82 -68.60
CA VAL A 255 3.12 17.36 -68.37
C VAL A 255 3.97 16.60 -69.39
N LYS A 256 4.15 17.12 -70.61
CA LYS A 256 5.06 16.53 -71.61
C LYS A 256 6.51 16.86 -71.36
N GLU A 257 6.82 18.10 -70.98
CA GLU A 257 8.17 18.53 -70.59
C GLU A 257 8.66 17.69 -69.40
N GLN A 258 7.82 17.48 -68.38
CA GLN A 258 8.07 16.56 -67.27
C GLN A 258 8.28 15.09 -67.69
N HIS A 259 7.77 14.67 -68.84
CA HIS A 259 7.91 13.29 -69.34
C HIS A 259 9.06 13.12 -70.34
N GLU A 260 9.52 14.20 -70.99
CA GLU A 260 10.69 14.19 -71.86
C GLU A 260 11.99 14.29 -71.05
N GLU A 261 12.04 15.10 -69.97
CA GLU A 261 13.22 15.20 -69.08
C GLU A 261 13.61 13.85 -68.44
N ASP A 262 12.64 12.99 -68.10
CA ASP A 262 12.86 11.66 -67.51
C ASP A 262 13.55 10.64 -68.46
N THR A 263 13.67 10.93 -69.76
CA THR A 263 14.23 9.99 -70.74
C THR A 263 15.65 10.31 -71.22
N THR A 264 16.21 11.45 -70.83
CA THR A 264 17.58 11.86 -71.20
C THR A 264 18.32 12.57 -70.06
N ASP A 265 18.74 11.83 -69.03
CA ASP A 265 20.18 11.69 -68.78
C ASP A 265 20.56 10.60 -67.75
N LEU A 266 21.56 9.80 -68.13
CA LEU A 266 22.29 8.88 -67.25
C LEU A 266 23.66 9.50 -66.93
N THR A 267 23.82 10.29 -65.87
CA THR A 267 25.09 10.25 -65.07
C THR A 267 25.05 10.96 -63.71
N GLU A 268 25.62 10.24 -62.73
CA GLU A 268 26.18 10.65 -61.43
C GLU A 268 25.26 11.21 -60.31
N PRO A 269 25.46 10.76 -59.05
CA PRO A 269 24.65 11.19 -57.91
C PRO A 269 25.31 12.35 -57.15
N THR A 270 24.51 13.29 -56.65
CA THR A 270 24.87 14.05 -55.44
C THR A 270 23.60 14.30 -54.63
N GLU A 271 23.69 14.05 -53.33
CA GLU A 271 22.59 14.09 -52.38
C GLU A 271 22.13 15.54 -52.15
N GLU A 272 20.85 15.85 -52.35
CA GLU A 272 20.16 16.80 -51.46
C GLU A 272 18.63 16.63 -51.49
N LEU A 273 18.02 17.14 -50.42
CA LEU A 273 16.70 16.78 -49.90
C LEU A 273 15.53 17.31 -50.77
N PHE A 274 14.67 16.42 -51.29
CA PHE A 274 13.31 16.78 -51.73
C PHE A 274 12.29 15.69 -51.34
N LEU A 275 11.25 16.06 -50.60
CA LEU A 275 10.07 15.24 -50.38
C LEU A 275 8.95 15.76 -51.28
N SER A 276 8.65 15.01 -52.34
CA SER A 276 7.56 15.34 -53.26
C SER A 276 6.21 15.24 -52.55
N VAL A 277 5.37 16.25 -52.79
CA VAL A 277 3.93 16.19 -52.55
C VAL A 277 3.29 15.57 -53.78
N GLU A 278 2.66 14.40 -53.64
CA GLU A 278 1.70 13.87 -54.61
C GLU A 278 0.28 14.04 -54.05
N GLU A 279 -0.47 14.99 -54.62
CA GLU A 279 -1.91 15.04 -54.47
C GLU A 279 -2.57 14.21 -55.57
N ALA A 280 -3.44 13.27 -55.18
CA ALA A 280 -4.42 12.66 -56.07
C ALA A 280 -5.83 13.01 -55.56
N HIS A 281 -6.63 13.60 -56.45
CA HIS A 281 -7.99 14.09 -56.18
C HIS A 281 -8.92 13.06 -55.52
N VAL A 282 -9.83 13.53 -54.64
CA VAL A 282 -11.28 13.51 -54.90
C VAL A 282 -12.05 14.40 -53.91
N ASN A 283 -13.01 15.11 -54.48
CA ASN A 283 -13.86 16.17 -53.94
C ASN A 283 -14.97 15.75 -52.94
N HIS A 284 -15.28 16.66 -51.99
CA HIS A 284 -16.59 16.91 -51.34
C HIS A 284 -17.10 15.86 -50.31
N SER A 285 -17.93 16.16 -49.28
CA SER A 285 -18.56 17.41 -48.81
C SER A 285 -18.96 17.37 -47.32
N ALA A 286 -18.84 18.53 -46.64
CA ALA A 286 -19.70 19.06 -45.56
C ALA A 286 -19.90 18.37 -44.17
N HIS A 287 -20.18 19.23 -43.18
CA HIS A 287 -20.75 18.99 -41.84
C HIS A 287 -19.89 18.37 -40.72
N GLY A 288 -18.90 19.14 -40.23
CA GLY A 288 -18.39 19.01 -38.86
C GLY A 288 -19.20 19.87 -37.88
N SER A 289 -20.04 19.24 -37.04
CA SER A 289 -20.87 19.92 -36.03
C SER A 289 -20.76 19.24 -34.66
N LEU A 290 -20.37 20.05 -33.66
CA LEU A 290 -20.64 19.91 -32.22
C LEU A 290 -20.03 18.74 -31.41
N HIS A 291 -19.55 19.16 -30.23
CA HIS A 291 -19.43 18.44 -28.95
C HIS A 291 -18.48 17.22 -28.87
N SER A 292 -17.44 17.26 -28.02
CA SER A 292 -17.42 17.31 -26.54
C SER A 292 -17.59 15.91 -25.95
N LEU A 293 -16.47 15.35 -25.48
CA LEU A 293 -16.44 14.17 -24.63
C LEU A 293 -15.63 14.49 -23.38
N ASP A 294 -16.33 14.46 -22.25
CA ASP A 294 -15.72 14.14 -20.97
C ASP A 294 -15.19 12.70 -21.01
N THR A 295 -14.16 12.38 -20.23
CA THR A 295 -13.80 10.97 -19.98
C THR A 295 -13.20 10.81 -18.59
N GLU A 296 -14.07 10.50 -17.63
CA GLU A 296 -13.73 9.82 -16.38
C GLU A 296 -13.48 8.32 -16.66
N GLY A 297 -12.64 7.67 -15.83
CA GLY A 297 -12.83 6.26 -15.53
C GLY A 297 -12.00 5.19 -16.25
N ALA A 298 -10.88 4.84 -15.61
CA ALA A 298 -10.49 3.45 -15.30
C ALA A 298 -9.85 2.51 -16.36
N VAL A 299 -8.60 2.13 -16.03
CA VAL A 299 -8.01 0.77 -16.07
C VAL A 299 -7.79 0.09 -17.44
N SER A 300 -6.51 0.00 -17.83
CA SER A 300 -5.95 -1.23 -18.41
C SER A 300 -4.43 -1.36 -18.17
N PRO A 301 -3.86 -2.58 -18.24
CA PRO A 301 -2.54 -2.89 -17.70
C PRO A 301 -1.37 -2.75 -18.69
N MET A 302 -0.17 -2.93 -18.13
CA MET A 302 1.16 -3.08 -18.76
C MET A 302 1.22 -3.69 -20.16
N ASP A 303 2.06 -3.09 -21.01
CA ASP A 303 2.87 -3.77 -22.03
C ASP A 303 4.17 -2.95 -22.27
N PRO A 304 5.26 -3.49 -22.87
CA PRO A 304 6.61 -3.18 -22.41
C PRO A 304 7.55 -2.60 -23.50
N TYR A 305 8.81 -2.36 -23.11
CA TYR A 305 9.95 -2.01 -23.97
C TYR A 305 9.92 -0.66 -24.73
N ARG A 306 10.45 0.36 -24.04
CA ARG A 306 11.65 1.15 -24.44
C ARG A 306 12.35 0.71 -25.75
N ASP A 307 13.02 1.59 -26.50
CA ASP A 307 13.80 2.75 -26.05
C ASP A 307 14.13 3.70 -27.22
N SER A 308 14.32 5.01 -26.96
CA SER A 308 15.53 5.75 -27.38
C SER A 308 15.51 7.26 -27.05
N LEU A 309 16.35 7.65 -26.08
CA LEU A 309 17.31 8.77 -26.13
C LEU A 309 16.75 10.20 -26.42
N ARG A 310 17.03 11.28 -25.67
CA ARG A 310 18.16 11.73 -24.80
C ARG A 310 17.72 13.10 -24.20
N ARG A 311 18.32 13.79 -23.20
CA ARG A 311 19.53 13.75 -22.33
C ARG A 311 19.23 14.74 -21.14
N VAL A 312 20.15 14.88 -20.16
CA VAL A 312 20.26 15.99 -19.14
C VAL A 312 19.33 15.82 -17.91
N GLN A 313 19.77 15.84 -16.64
CA GLN A 313 21.12 15.82 -16.01
C GLN A 313 21.03 15.25 -14.56
N SER A 314 22.20 14.97 -13.97
CA SER A 314 22.66 15.14 -12.55
C SER A 314 21.67 15.52 -11.44
N THR A 315 21.85 15.28 -10.13
CA THR A 315 22.75 14.55 -9.18
C THR A 315 22.00 14.63 -7.81
N ASP A 316 22.19 13.86 -6.74
CA ASP A 316 23.39 13.39 -6.03
C ASP A 316 23.08 12.12 -5.23
N SER A 317 24.12 11.34 -4.93
CA SER A 317 24.07 10.18 -4.03
C SER A 317 24.74 10.51 -2.69
N LEU A 318 24.51 9.68 -1.65
CA LEU A 318 25.61 8.95 -0.99
C LEU A 318 25.09 8.01 0.12
N GLY A 319 25.42 6.73 -0.03
CA GLY A 319 25.38 5.73 1.02
C GLY A 319 26.28 4.58 0.60
N SER A 320 27.42 4.40 1.26
CA SER A 320 28.39 3.36 0.92
C SER A 320 29.06 2.79 2.17
N ALA A 321 29.09 1.46 2.26
CA ALA A 321 29.85 0.70 3.24
C ALA A 321 31.30 0.46 2.74
N PRO A 322 32.27 0.13 3.62
CA PRO A 322 33.70 0.29 3.32
C PRO A 322 34.39 -0.96 2.71
N PRO A 323 35.53 -0.78 2.01
CA PRO A 323 36.32 -1.86 1.39
C PRO A 323 37.60 -2.24 2.17
N LYS A 324 38.28 -3.30 1.70
CA LYS A 324 39.72 -3.59 1.87
C LYS A 324 40.37 -3.47 0.46
N SER A 325 41.65 -3.14 0.19
CA SER A 325 42.91 -3.34 0.92
C SER A 325 44.06 -2.42 0.40
N ALA A 326 45.18 -2.38 1.16
CA ALA A 326 46.60 -2.39 0.71
C ALA A 326 47.49 -1.11 0.69
N GLY A 327 48.57 -1.17 1.50
CA GLY A 327 49.87 -0.43 1.38
C GLY A 327 50.04 0.79 2.32
N HIS A 328 51.20 1.07 2.94
CA HIS A 328 52.49 0.35 3.19
C HIS A 328 53.31 1.16 4.25
N LEU A 329 54.36 0.55 4.85
CA LEU A 329 55.34 1.08 5.85
C LEU A 329 54.86 1.26 7.31
N GLU A 330 55.68 1.06 8.36
CA GLU A 330 56.67 -0.01 8.67
C GLU A 330 57.05 0.02 10.18
N GLU A 331 57.75 -1.03 10.64
CA GLU A 331 58.64 -1.15 11.84
C GLU A 331 58.28 -2.18 12.94
N SER A 332 58.80 -3.41 12.77
CA SER A 332 59.52 -4.33 13.70
C SER A 332 59.00 -4.64 15.15
N ASP A 333 59.20 -5.82 15.78
CA ASP A 333 60.12 -6.95 15.52
C ASP A 333 59.73 -8.28 16.25
N PHE A 334 60.36 -9.42 15.85
CA PHE A 334 60.45 -10.78 16.45
C PHE A 334 59.22 -11.73 16.58
N GLY A 335 59.36 -12.96 16.01
CA GLY A 335 58.44 -14.12 16.09
C GLY A 335 58.93 -15.24 17.06
N PRO A 336 58.80 -16.58 16.78
CA PRO A 336 58.34 -17.23 15.53
C PRO A 336 57.53 -18.57 15.63
N LEU A 337 56.79 -18.89 14.54
CA LEU A 337 56.60 -20.21 13.85
C LEU A 337 55.90 -21.47 14.45
N VAL A 338 55.17 -22.14 13.53
CA VAL A 338 54.70 -23.56 13.44
C VAL A 338 53.39 -23.97 14.15
N GLY A 339 52.40 -24.32 13.32
CA GLY A 339 51.24 -25.14 13.65
C GLY A 339 50.40 -25.38 12.38
N ALA A 340 50.56 -26.53 11.72
CA ALA A 340 49.88 -26.87 10.47
C ALA A 340 49.01 -28.12 10.63
N ASP A 341 47.87 -28.13 9.93
CA ASP A 341 46.98 -29.26 9.60
C ASP A 341 46.37 -30.05 10.79
N GLY A 342 45.17 -30.64 10.70
CA GLY A 342 44.17 -30.64 9.63
C GLY A 342 43.25 -31.86 9.74
N VAL A 343 41.94 -31.63 9.89
CA VAL A 343 40.78 -32.49 9.51
C VAL A 343 40.84 -34.01 9.78
N ALA A 344 39.93 -34.52 10.64
CA ALA A 344 39.17 -35.76 10.38
C ALA A 344 37.98 -35.96 11.35
N ASP A 345 36.96 -36.68 10.88
CA ASP A 345 35.63 -36.87 11.50
C ASP A 345 35.55 -37.61 12.84
N SER A 346 34.45 -37.36 13.55
CA SER A 346 33.95 -38.18 14.65
C SER A 346 32.86 -39.15 14.17
N ALA A 347 33.04 -40.47 14.35
CA ALA A 347 31.97 -41.45 14.21
C ALA A 347 32.23 -42.73 15.02
N LEU A 348 31.31 -43.05 15.95
CA LEU A 348 31.23 -44.28 16.78
C LEU A 348 32.45 -44.54 17.71
N GLY A 349 32.32 -45.20 18.86
CA GLY A 349 31.16 -45.85 19.50
C GLY A 349 31.66 -46.98 20.40
N ASP A 350 31.13 -47.09 21.62
CA ASP A 350 31.28 -48.17 22.60
C ASP A 350 32.66 -48.86 22.82
N ALA A 351 33.19 -48.74 24.04
CA ALA A 351 33.38 -49.90 24.93
C ALA A 351 33.79 -49.48 26.36
N ALA A 352 33.34 -50.25 27.35
CA ALA A 352 33.69 -50.05 28.76
C ALA A 352 35.02 -50.72 29.17
N SER A 353 35.46 -50.45 30.42
CA SER A 353 36.55 -51.12 31.15
C SER A 353 37.96 -50.64 30.77
N LEU A 354 38.78 -50.10 31.68
CA LEU A 354 39.26 -50.74 32.91
C LEU A 354 39.84 -49.73 33.93
N ASN A 355 39.71 -50.06 35.21
CA ASN A 355 40.59 -49.50 36.26
C ASN A 355 42.06 -49.88 36.01
N SER A 356 42.98 -48.97 36.39
CA SER A 356 44.42 -49.18 36.72
C SER A 356 45.39 -48.31 35.92
N ILE A 357 45.58 -47.07 36.38
CA ILE A 357 46.79 -46.31 36.06
C ILE A 357 47.77 -46.47 37.22
N LYS A 358 48.79 -47.30 37.00
CA LYS A 358 49.96 -47.36 37.88
C LYS A 358 50.69 -46.01 37.83
N LEU A 359 50.94 -45.42 38.99
CA LEU A 359 51.95 -44.36 39.14
C LEU A 359 53.32 -44.96 38.80
N THR A 360 53.87 -44.61 37.64
CA THR A 360 55.23 -44.97 37.26
C THR A 360 56.22 -44.09 38.02
N ALA A 361 57.23 -44.74 38.61
CA ALA A 361 58.25 -44.05 39.39
C ALA A 361 59.06 -43.09 38.51
N SER A 362 59.21 -41.85 38.98
CA SER A 362 60.10 -40.85 38.40
C SER A 362 61.57 -41.28 38.59
N HIS A 363 62.12 -41.94 37.58
CA HIS A 363 63.55 -42.25 37.50
C HIS A 363 64.35 -40.96 37.32
N PHE A 364 64.98 -40.49 38.41
CA PHE A 364 66.10 -39.57 38.31
C PHE A 364 67.30 -40.31 37.72
N LEU A 365 67.59 -40.09 36.45
CA LEU A 365 68.79 -40.58 35.79
C LEU A 365 69.94 -39.58 36.03
N LEU A 366 70.98 -40.01 36.75
CA LEU A 366 72.20 -39.22 36.89
C LEU A 366 72.90 -39.12 35.52
N THR A 367 73.53 -37.98 35.23
CA THR A 367 74.33 -37.84 34.01
C THR A 367 75.59 -38.70 34.07
N LYS A 368 76.13 -39.11 32.91
CA LYS A 368 77.34 -39.95 32.83
C LYS A 368 78.54 -39.37 33.58
N ASP A 369 78.65 -38.05 33.68
CA ASP A 369 79.71 -37.38 34.43
C ASP A 369 79.50 -37.44 35.96
N GLN A 370 78.24 -37.46 36.43
CA GLN A 370 77.92 -37.70 37.84
C GLN A 370 78.18 -39.16 38.24
N GLU A 371 77.84 -40.14 37.38
CA GLU A 371 78.23 -41.54 37.60
C GLU A 371 79.76 -41.75 37.57
N LYS A 372 80.49 -40.95 36.78
CA LYS A 372 81.96 -40.95 36.76
C LYS A 372 82.54 -40.37 38.05
N ALA A 373 81.99 -39.25 38.54
CA ALA A 373 82.44 -38.60 39.77
C ALA A 373 82.25 -39.48 41.01
N ILE A 374 81.17 -40.29 41.06
CA ILE A 374 80.91 -41.23 42.17
C ILE A 374 81.83 -42.47 42.12
N LYS A 375 82.41 -42.79 40.96
CA LYS A 375 83.31 -43.95 40.76
C LYS A 375 84.80 -43.58 40.71
N ALA A 376 85.15 -42.30 40.69
CA ALA A 376 86.53 -41.85 40.76
C ALA A 376 87.08 -42.08 42.18
N MET A 377 88.24 -42.73 42.29
CA MET A 377 89.00 -42.74 43.54
C MET A 377 89.37 -41.30 43.90
N THR A 378 89.29 -40.95 45.18
CA THR A 378 89.79 -39.65 45.63
C THR A 378 91.33 -39.61 45.54
N PRO A 379 91.97 -38.45 45.35
CA PRO A 379 93.44 -38.37 45.25
C PRO A 379 94.17 -38.99 46.44
N GLU A 380 93.63 -38.84 47.66
CA GLU A 380 94.17 -39.49 48.86
C GLU A 380 94.06 -41.03 48.84
N GLN A 381 93.07 -41.59 48.11
CA GLN A 381 92.94 -43.03 47.91
C GLN A 381 93.89 -43.56 46.82
N GLU A 382 94.22 -42.77 45.79
CA GLU A 382 95.28 -43.13 44.84
C GLU A 382 96.67 -43.06 45.50
N GLU A 383 96.96 -42.03 46.29
CA GLU A 383 98.23 -41.93 47.03
C GLU A 383 98.42 -43.08 48.03
N THR A 384 97.38 -43.43 48.80
CA THR A 384 97.44 -44.56 49.73
C THR A 384 97.53 -45.92 49.03
N ALA A 385 96.90 -46.10 47.86
CA ALA A 385 97.08 -47.29 47.03
C ALA A 385 98.51 -47.39 46.45
N SER A 386 99.11 -46.27 46.00
CA SER A 386 100.49 -46.22 45.53
C SER A 386 101.52 -46.49 46.63
N LEU A 387 101.30 -45.99 47.85
CA LEU A 387 102.14 -46.27 49.01
C LEU A 387 102.06 -47.75 49.42
N LEU A 388 100.87 -48.35 49.44
CA LEU A 388 100.71 -49.79 49.73
C LEU A 388 101.29 -50.69 48.63
N SER A 389 101.19 -50.28 47.35
CA SER A 389 101.82 -50.98 46.23
C SER A 389 103.35 -50.98 46.32
N SER A 390 103.94 -49.85 46.73
CA SER A 390 105.38 -49.67 46.91
C SER A 390 105.97 -50.50 48.06
N ILE A 391 105.16 -50.87 49.05
CA ILE A 391 105.56 -51.74 50.19
C ILE A 391 105.47 -53.24 49.81
N SER A 392 104.69 -53.61 48.79
CA SER A 392 104.47 -55.00 48.38
C SER A 392 105.48 -55.55 47.36
N GLN A 393 106.49 -54.77 46.93
CA GLN A 393 107.47 -55.15 45.91
C GLN A 393 108.93 -55.08 46.38
N ALA A 394 109.26 -55.81 47.45
CA ALA A 394 110.65 -56.12 47.80
C ALA A 394 110.73 -57.52 48.47
N PRO A 395 111.47 -58.49 47.92
CA PRO A 395 111.70 -59.78 48.57
C PRO A 395 112.84 -59.72 49.60
N ASP A 396 112.80 -60.65 50.56
CA ASP A 396 113.75 -60.89 51.66
C ASP A 396 115.13 -60.20 51.59
N THR A 397 115.39 -59.26 52.50
CA THR A 397 116.74 -59.09 53.09
C THR A 397 116.72 -58.32 54.42
N ALA A 398 117.33 -58.91 55.44
CA ALA A 398 117.94 -58.33 56.64
C ALA A 398 117.19 -57.23 57.46
N PHE A 399 116.96 -57.54 58.75
CA PHE A 399 116.63 -56.59 59.81
C PHE A 399 117.64 -55.41 59.91
N LEU A 400 117.27 -54.22 59.40
CA LEU A 400 117.80 -52.92 59.86
C LEU A 400 116.71 -51.83 59.70
N PRO A 401 116.45 -50.96 60.70
CA PRO A 401 115.54 -49.83 60.53
C PRO A 401 116.09 -48.77 59.57
N ALA A 402 115.22 -48.17 58.76
CA ALA A 402 115.60 -47.09 57.86
C ALA A 402 116.11 -45.84 58.61
N ALA A 403 117.10 -45.15 58.05
CA ALA A 403 117.69 -43.96 58.64
C ALA A 403 116.66 -42.82 58.77
N GLY A 404 116.54 -42.23 59.96
CA GLY A 404 115.55 -41.20 60.29
C GLY A 404 114.49 -41.66 61.30
N TYR A 405 114.30 -42.97 61.47
CA TYR A 405 113.39 -43.52 62.49
C TYR A 405 114.09 -43.64 63.85
N ARG A 406 113.79 -42.70 64.75
CA ARG A 406 114.14 -42.83 66.18
C ARG A 406 113.27 -43.92 66.80
N LEU A 407 113.90 -44.94 67.38
CA LEU A 407 113.22 -45.90 68.25
C LEU A 407 112.56 -45.13 69.41
N VAL A 408 111.23 -45.09 69.37
CA VAL A 408 110.39 -44.47 70.40
C VAL A 408 110.53 -45.32 71.67
N SER A 409 110.93 -44.70 72.78
CA SER A 409 111.05 -45.42 74.05
C SER A 409 109.69 -45.89 74.56
N ASP A 410 109.62 -46.95 75.38
CA ASP A 410 108.34 -47.49 75.88
C ASP A 410 107.46 -46.44 76.59
N SER A 411 108.08 -45.44 77.22
CA SER A 411 107.39 -44.28 77.82
C SER A 411 106.83 -43.32 76.78
N GLU A 412 107.60 -42.97 75.74
CA GLU A 412 107.14 -42.15 74.61
C GLU A 412 106.06 -42.88 73.80
N TRP A 413 106.16 -44.21 73.63
CA TRP A 413 105.17 -45.04 72.93
C TRP A 413 103.87 -45.17 73.76
N SER A 414 103.99 -45.33 75.07
CA SER A 414 102.85 -45.29 75.98
C SER A 414 102.17 -43.91 75.97
N LEU A 415 102.94 -42.83 75.91
CA LEU A 415 102.41 -41.47 75.76
C LEU A 415 101.72 -41.28 74.41
N LEU A 416 102.30 -41.79 73.32
CA LEU A 416 101.71 -41.72 71.98
C LEU A 416 100.41 -42.56 71.89
N GLN A 417 100.37 -43.73 72.52
CA GLN A 417 99.13 -44.52 72.65
C GLN A 417 98.09 -43.83 73.53
N GLN A 418 98.51 -43.16 74.60
CA GLN A 418 97.61 -42.39 75.47
C GLN A 418 97.04 -41.19 74.71
N GLU A 419 97.86 -40.49 73.90
CA GLU A 419 97.40 -39.42 73.03
C GLU A 419 96.57 -39.91 71.85
N LEU A 420 96.84 -41.08 71.27
CA LEU A 420 95.94 -41.72 70.30
C LEU A 420 94.59 -42.09 70.94
N LYS A 421 94.58 -42.60 72.16
CA LYS A 421 93.35 -42.85 72.95
C LYS A 421 92.65 -41.55 73.35
N ASN A 422 93.39 -40.45 73.57
CA ASN A 422 92.81 -39.13 73.88
C ASN A 422 92.26 -38.44 72.62
N ALA A 423 92.97 -38.50 71.50
CA ALA A 423 92.53 -38.06 70.19
C ALA A 423 91.30 -38.85 69.73
N GLY A 424 91.32 -40.20 69.84
CA GLY A 424 90.16 -41.05 69.58
C GLY A 424 88.96 -40.71 70.48
N ARG A 425 89.19 -40.37 71.77
CA ARG A 425 88.15 -39.88 72.68
C ARG A 425 87.68 -38.44 72.44
N LYS A 426 88.40 -37.65 71.65
CA LYS A 426 88.01 -36.31 71.19
C LYS A 426 87.29 -36.36 69.84
N LEU A 427 87.80 -37.16 68.90
CA LEU A 427 87.24 -37.38 67.55
C LEU A 427 85.99 -38.29 67.55
N GLY A 428 85.90 -39.23 68.49
CA GLY A 428 84.74 -40.10 68.67
C GLY A 428 83.54 -39.45 69.38
N ARG A 429 83.64 -38.18 69.79
CA ARG A 429 82.49 -37.40 70.28
C ARG A 429 81.80 -36.76 69.09
N ARG A 430 80.48 -36.90 69.00
CA ARG A 430 79.68 -36.18 67.99
C ARG A 430 79.92 -34.69 68.14
N CYS A 431 80.19 -34.00 67.02
CA CYS A 431 80.35 -32.56 67.04
C CYS A 431 79.00 -31.90 67.36
N GLU A 432 78.87 -31.30 68.54
CA GLU A 432 77.63 -30.65 69.00
C GLU A 432 77.17 -29.55 68.04
N LEU A 433 78.11 -28.83 67.40
CA LEU A 433 77.80 -27.83 66.39
C LEU A 433 77.18 -28.46 65.13
N CYS A 434 77.74 -29.57 64.65
CA CYS A 434 77.16 -30.31 63.52
C CYS A 434 75.80 -30.91 63.87
N SER A 435 75.61 -31.45 65.08
CA SER A 435 74.30 -31.96 65.51
C SER A 435 73.26 -30.85 65.69
N ASN A 436 73.67 -29.63 66.05
CA ASN A 436 72.79 -28.47 66.09
C ASN A 436 72.38 -28.05 64.67
N TYR A 437 73.33 -27.91 63.74
CA TYR A 437 73.01 -27.62 62.34
C TYR A 437 72.19 -28.73 61.65
N GLU A 438 72.42 -30.00 61.99
CA GLU A 438 71.59 -31.12 61.52
C GLU A 438 70.14 -30.99 62.01
N LYS A 439 69.92 -30.67 63.29
CA LYS A 439 68.59 -30.41 63.84
C LYS A 439 67.93 -29.17 63.22
N GLN A 440 68.69 -28.10 62.99
CA GLN A 440 68.19 -26.89 62.31
C GLN A 440 67.79 -27.21 60.86
N LEU A 441 68.62 -27.97 60.13
CA LEU A 441 68.32 -28.39 58.77
C LEU A 441 67.09 -29.31 58.71
N GLN A 442 66.96 -30.26 59.64
CA GLN A 442 65.75 -31.10 59.77
C GLN A 442 64.50 -30.27 60.08
N ALA A 443 64.61 -29.25 60.94
CA ALA A 443 63.49 -28.34 61.23
C ALA A 443 63.10 -27.49 60.01
N ILE A 444 64.08 -26.98 59.25
CA ILE A 444 63.85 -26.24 58.00
C ILE A 444 63.25 -27.16 56.93
N GLN A 445 63.73 -28.40 56.80
CA GLN A 445 63.17 -29.40 55.89
C GLN A 445 61.73 -29.79 56.26
N GLY A 446 61.40 -29.87 57.56
CA GLY A 446 60.02 -30.03 58.03
C GLY A 446 59.13 -28.85 57.62
N GLN A 447 59.57 -27.61 57.88
CA GLN A 447 58.86 -26.39 57.48
C GLN A 447 58.71 -26.28 55.94
N GLU A 448 59.70 -26.74 55.18
CA GLU A 448 59.68 -26.79 53.71
C GLU A 448 58.71 -27.87 53.18
N ALA A 449 58.56 -29.00 53.89
CA ALA A 449 57.52 -29.99 53.63
C ALA A 449 56.12 -29.45 53.94
N ASP A 450 55.90 -28.85 55.11
CA ASP A 450 54.61 -28.29 55.53
C ASP A 450 54.14 -27.17 54.59
N THR A 451 55.05 -26.26 54.21
CA THR A 451 54.75 -25.19 53.25
C THR A 451 54.48 -25.74 51.85
N ARG A 452 55.21 -26.76 51.38
CA ARG A 452 54.92 -27.45 50.11
C ARG A 452 53.52 -28.07 50.10
N ASP A 453 53.10 -28.71 51.19
CA ASP A 453 51.78 -29.33 51.27
C ASP A 453 50.65 -28.29 51.42
N GLN A 454 50.89 -27.19 52.14
CA GLN A 454 49.99 -26.04 52.15
C GLN A 454 49.84 -25.43 50.74
N VAL A 455 50.92 -25.32 49.97
CA VAL A 455 50.89 -24.85 48.57
C VAL A 455 50.10 -25.82 47.68
N LYS A 456 50.25 -27.15 47.82
CA LYS A 456 49.43 -28.13 47.09
C LYS A 456 47.95 -27.97 47.40
N LYS A 457 47.60 -27.79 48.68
CA LYS A 457 46.21 -27.59 49.13
C LYS A 457 45.60 -26.32 48.54
N LEU A 458 46.34 -25.22 48.54
CA LEU A 458 45.91 -23.96 47.90
C LEU A 458 45.74 -24.12 46.37
N HIS A 459 46.64 -24.84 45.69
CA HIS A 459 46.48 -25.14 44.25
C HIS A 459 45.25 -26.01 43.97
N GLN A 460 44.93 -26.97 44.85
CA GLN A 460 43.72 -27.79 44.70
C GLN A 460 42.45 -26.95 44.90
N MET A 461 42.40 -26.11 45.93
CA MET A 461 41.29 -25.19 46.17
C MET A 461 41.12 -24.18 45.02
N LEU A 462 42.21 -23.69 44.44
CA LEU A 462 42.17 -22.78 43.30
C LEU A 462 41.62 -23.46 42.04
N ARG A 463 42.00 -24.72 41.76
CA ARG A 463 41.39 -25.49 40.65
C ARG A 463 39.89 -25.69 40.85
N GLN A 464 39.48 -26.11 42.05
CA GLN A 464 38.06 -26.30 42.38
C GLN A 464 37.27 -24.99 42.26
N ALA A 465 37.83 -23.86 42.69
CA ALA A 465 37.22 -22.55 42.53
C ALA A 465 37.09 -22.14 41.04
N ASN A 466 38.10 -22.43 40.21
CA ASN A 466 38.05 -22.18 38.77
C ASN A 466 37.05 -23.09 38.04
N GLU A 467 36.97 -24.38 38.40
CA GLU A 467 35.99 -25.33 37.86
C GLU A 467 34.55 -24.87 38.15
N VAL A 468 34.28 -24.42 39.39
CA VAL A 468 32.99 -23.83 39.78
C VAL A 468 32.73 -22.50 39.06
N LEU A 469 33.74 -21.66 38.85
CA LEU A 469 33.61 -20.43 38.08
C LEU A 469 33.28 -20.71 36.61
N GLU A 470 33.93 -21.67 35.97
CA GLU A 470 33.61 -22.08 34.60
C GLU A 470 32.18 -22.64 34.48
N GLN A 471 31.75 -23.45 35.44
CA GLN A 471 30.40 -23.99 35.44
C GLN A 471 29.35 -22.88 35.63
N THR A 472 29.54 -21.99 36.60
CA THR A 472 28.62 -20.87 36.83
C THR A 472 28.59 -19.87 35.67
N MET A 473 29.71 -19.64 34.96
CA MET A 473 29.72 -18.87 33.72
C MET A 473 28.91 -19.54 32.59
N LYS A 474 29.02 -20.86 32.43
CA LYS A 474 28.22 -21.62 31.44
C LYS A 474 26.73 -21.61 31.77
N GLU A 475 26.38 -21.81 33.04
CA GLU A 475 24.99 -21.75 33.51
C GLU A 475 24.41 -20.34 33.33
N LYS A 476 25.18 -19.30 33.64
CA LYS A 476 24.81 -17.90 33.38
C LYS A 476 24.56 -17.65 31.89
N GLN A 477 25.49 -18.06 31.01
CA GLN A 477 25.36 -17.90 29.56
C GLN A 477 24.09 -18.57 29.04
N ASN A 478 23.82 -19.82 29.45
CA ASN A 478 22.62 -20.55 29.06
C ASN A 478 21.33 -19.84 29.51
N LEU A 479 21.32 -19.21 30.69
CA LEU A 479 20.19 -18.42 31.17
C LEU A 479 20.02 -17.10 30.38
N GLU A 480 21.12 -16.40 30.09
CA GLU A 480 21.10 -15.19 29.25
C GLU A 480 20.58 -15.50 27.83
N ASP A 481 21.02 -16.63 27.24
CA ASP A 481 20.53 -17.10 25.94
C ASP A 481 19.05 -17.52 25.99
N SER A 482 18.61 -18.22 27.04
CA SER A 482 17.21 -18.61 27.22
C SER A 482 16.28 -17.41 27.43
N VAL A 483 16.73 -16.37 28.15
CA VAL A 483 15.96 -15.13 28.33
C VAL A 483 15.91 -14.32 27.03
N ARG A 484 17.02 -14.26 26.28
CA ARG A 484 17.05 -13.61 24.96
C ARG A 484 16.03 -14.24 24.01
N VAL A 485 16.05 -15.56 23.84
CA VAL A 485 15.10 -16.29 22.97
C VAL A 485 13.66 -16.13 23.47
N GLY A 486 13.42 -16.19 24.78
CA GLY A 486 12.08 -15.95 25.35
C GLY A 486 11.54 -14.54 25.07
N ASN A 487 12.40 -13.52 25.12
CA ASN A 487 12.05 -12.15 24.77
C ASN A 487 11.80 -11.98 23.26
N GLU A 488 12.64 -12.58 22.41
CA GLU A 488 12.44 -12.58 20.95
C GLU A 488 11.12 -13.26 20.56
N GLU A 489 10.80 -14.41 21.16
CA GLU A 489 9.52 -15.10 20.92
C GLU A 489 8.31 -14.31 21.41
N THR A 490 8.37 -13.70 22.60
CA THR A 490 7.24 -12.96 23.17
C THR A 490 7.00 -11.65 22.43
N THR A 491 8.04 -10.90 22.09
CA THR A 491 7.93 -9.70 21.24
C THR A 491 7.36 -10.04 19.86
N ALA A 492 7.83 -11.11 19.21
CA ALA A 492 7.27 -11.56 17.93
C ALA A 492 5.78 -11.95 18.04
N LYS A 493 5.38 -12.69 19.08
CA LYS A 493 3.98 -13.08 19.31
C LYS A 493 3.08 -11.87 19.60
N VAL A 494 3.54 -10.93 20.41
CA VAL A 494 2.80 -9.70 20.74
C VAL A 494 2.62 -8.83 19.51
N LEU A 495 3.69 -8.56 18.76
CA LEU A 495 3.61 -7.75 17.53
C LEU A 495 2.69 -8.39 16.49
N LEU A 496 2.80 -9.71 16.26
CA LEU A 496 1.97 -10.40 15.28
C LEU A 496 0.48 -10.35 15.65
N LEU A 497 0.12 -10.71 16.90
CA LEU A 497 -1.26 -10.76 17.34
C LEU A 497 -1.91 -9.36 17.39
N THR A 498 -1.22 -8.38 17.99
CA THR A 498 -1.78 -7.02 18.14
C THR A 498 -2.00 -6.34 16.79
N VAL A 499 -1.06 -6.50 15.84
CA VAL A 499 -1.22 -5.98 14.47
C VAL A 499 -2.38 -6.69 13.77
N GLN A 500 -2.40 -8.02 13.74
CA GLN A 500 -3.45 -8.79 13.06
C GLN A 500 -4.87 -8.51 13.60
N GLU A 501 -5.03 -8.42 14.92
CA GLU A 501 -6.32 -8.08 15.54
C GLU A 501 -6.75 -6.64 15.19
N SER A 502 -5.81 -5.69 15.19
CA SER A 502 -6.08 -4.29 14.83
C SER A 502 -6.43 -4.12 13.34
N GLU A 503 -5.74 -4.83 12.45
CA GLU A 503 -6.00 -4.84 11.00
C GLU A 503 -7.36 -5.47 10.69
N ALA A 504 -7.68 -6.62 11.30
CA ALA A 504 -8.97 -7.27 11.13
C ALA A 504 -10.14 -6.40 11.60
N LEU A 505 -9.98 -5.72 12.75
CA LEU A 505 -10.96 -4.76 13.26
C LEU A 505 -11.11 -3.56 12.32
N LEU A 506 -9.99 -3.01 11.82
CA LEU A 506 -9.99 -1.87 10.91
C LEU A 506 -10.70 -2.20 9.59
N VAL A 507 -10.44 -3.37 9.00
CA VAL A 507 -11.13 -3.85 7.78
C VAL A 507 -12.63 -4.07 8.05
N SER A 508 -12.99 -4.62 9.22
CA SER A 508 -14.39 -4.79 9.62
C SER A 508 -15.12 -3.44 9.74
N LEU A 509 -14.51 -2.46 10.40
CA LEU A 509 -15.06 -1.10 10.55
C LEU A 509 -15.17 -0.36 9.21
N GLN A 510 -14.18 -0.51 8.31
CA GLN A 510 -14.24 0.05 6.95
C GLN A 510 -15.41 -0.54 6.14
N SER A 511 -15.62 -1.86 6.22
CA SER A 511 -16.74 -2.53 5.56
C SER A 511 -18.09 -2.03 6.09
N ALA A 512 -18.26 -2.01 7.41
CA ALA A 512 -19.48 -1.53 8.06
C ALA A 512 -19.78 -0.05 7.74
N PHE A 513 -18.75 0.80 7.70
CA PHE A 513 -18.89 2.20 7.29
C PHE A 513 -19.30 2.34 5.81
N ALA A 514 -18.70 1.55 4.91
CA ALA A 514 -19.06 1.55 3.50
C ALA A 514 -20.52 1.09 3.27
N GLU A 515 -21.00 0.11 4.05
CA GLU A 515 -22.38 -0.35 4.04
C GLU A 515 -23.35 0.71 4.59
N ALA A 516 -23.04 1.32 5.74
CA ALA A 516 -23.83 2.41 6.31
C ALA A 516 -23.92 3.62 5.36
N LYS A 517 -22.81 3.98 4.70
CA LYS A 517 -22.78 5.03 3.67
C LYS A 517 -23.67 4.68 2.47
N ARG A 518 -23.67 3.43 2.02
CA ARG A 518 -24.53 2.97 0.91
C ARG A 518 -26.01 3.03 1.28
N SER A 519 -26.36 2.52 2.46
CA SER A 519 -27.74 2.51 2.97
C SER A 519 -28.30 3.93 3.15
N THR A 520 -27.51 4.85 3.73
CA THR A 520 -27.92 6.26 3.86
C THR A 520 -28.05 6.96 2.49
N GLN A 521 -27.19 6.65 1.52
CA GLN A 521 -27.32 7.16 0.16
C GLN A 521 -28.56 6.62 -0.57
N GLU A 522 -28.94 5.37 -0.35
CA GLU A 522 -30.18 4.77 -0.86
C GLU A 522 -31.43 5.41 -0.24
N GLN A 523 -31.43 5.62 1.08
CA GLN A 523 -32.49 6.36 1.78
C GLN A 523 -32.62 7.80 1.24
N MET A 524 -31.50 8.50 1.03
CA MET A 524 -31.50 9.84 0.46
C MET A 524 -32.08 9.85 -0.97
N LYS A 525 -31.74 8.88 -1.83
CA LYS A 525 -32.34 8.74 -3.17
C LYS A 525 -33.85 8.53 -3.09
N ALA A 526 -34.33 7.68 -2.17
CA ALA A 526 -35.76 7.44 -1.98
C ALA A 526 -36.51 8.70 -1.48
N LEU A 527 -35.90 9.49 -0.59
CA LEU A 527 -36.46 10.75 -0.13
C LEU A 527 -36.50 11.81 -1.24
N VAL A 528 -35.47 11.89 -2.09
CA VAL A 528 -35.45 12.80 -3.25
C VAL A 528 -36.56 12.42 -4.24
N GLY A 529 -36.68 11.14 -4.60
CA GLY A 529 -37.73 10.68 -5.52
C GLY A 529 -39.15 10.91 -4.97
N SER A 530 -39.38 10.69 -3.67
CA SER A 530 -40.69 10.99 -3.07
C SER A 530 -40.99 12.49 -3.00
N ARG A 531 -39.99 13.35 -2.79
CA ARG A 531 -40.11 14.81 -2.90
C ARG A 531 -40.45 15.23 -4.33
N GLU A 532 -39.81 14.67 -5.33
CA GLU A 532 -40.07 14.98 -6.75
C GLU A 532 -41.50 14.61 -7.15
N GLN A 533 -41.96 13.40 -6.78
CA GLN A 533 -43.36 12.99 -6.97
C GLN A 533 -44.36 13.95 -6.31
N LEU A 534 -44.10 14.39 -5.07
CA LEU A 534 -44.95 15.38 -4.38
C LEU A 534 -44.95 16.74 -5.08
N VAL A 535 -43.82 17.18 -5.64
CA VAL A 535 -43.74 18.43 -6.42
C VAL A 535 -44.52 18.31 -7.74
N GLU A 536 -44.46 17.16 -8.41
CA GLU A 536 -45.28 16.89 -9.61
C GLU A 536 -46.77 16.88 -9.30
N GLU A 537 -47.19 16.21 -8.22
CA GLU A 537 -48.58 16.18 -7.77
C GLU A 537 -49.09 17.59 -7.39
N LEU A 538 -48.30 18.37 -6.64
CA LEU A 538 -48.62 19.76 -6.34
C LEU A 538 -48.73 20.61 -7.61
N SER A 539 -47.84 20.40 -8.59
CA SER A 539 -47.86 21.11 -9.87
C SER A 539 -49.04 20.71 -10.77
N ARG A 540 -49.51 19.45 -10.69
CA ARG A 540 -50.76 18.99 -11.30
C ARG A 540 -51.95 19.70 -10.64
N LEU A 541 -52.07 19.61 -9.31
CA LEU A 541 -53.15 20.23 -8.54
C LEU A 541 -53.18 21.76 -8.70
N HIS A 542 -52.03 22.42 -8.85
CA HIS A 542 -51.97 23.86 -9.11
C HIS A 542 -52.60 24.20 -10.46
N ARG A 543 -52.18 23.51 -11.55
CA ARG A 543 -52.76 23.68 -12.89
C ARG A 543 -54.26 23.37 -12.90
N ASP A 544 -54.70 22.32 -12.21
CA ASP A 544 -56.13 21.99 -12.11
C ASP A 544 -56.93 23.08 -11.39
N ASN A 545 -56.39 23.66 -10.33
CA ASN A 545 -57.01 24.81 -9.64
C ASN A 545 -57.03 26.06 -10.52
N GLU A 546 -55.95 26.40 -11.22
CA GLU A 546 -55.93 27.54 -12.16
C GLU A 546 -56.96 27.35 -13.30
N ASN A 547 -57.06 26.13 -13.84
CA ASN A 547 -58.06 25.77 -14.85
C ASN A 547 -59.50 25.90 -14.32
N LEU A 548 -59.77 25.44 -13.10
CA LEU A 548 -61.09 25.58 -12.46
C LEU A 548 -61.43 27.04 -12.16
N LEU A 549 -60.49 27.82 -11.64
CA LEU A 549 -60.64 29.26 -11.40
C LEU A 549 -60.85 30.02 -12.71
N GLY A 550 -60.12 29.66 -13.78
CA GLY A 550 -60.30 30.20 -15.12
C GLY A 550 -61.71 29.95 -15.66
N LYS A 551 -62.21 28.71 -15.54
CA LYS A 551 -63.59 28.35 -15.91
C LYS A 551 -64.64 29.10 -15.07
N GLN A 552 -64.42 29.27 -13.76
CA GLN A 552 -65.31 30.04 -12.89
C GLN A 552 -65.35 31.54 -13.28
N ARG A 553 -64.19 32.15 -13.59
CA ARG A 553 -64.13 33.53 -14.07
C ARG A 553 -64.90 33.70 -15.38
N LEU A 554 -64.64 32.83 -16.36
CA LEU A 554 -65.35 32.81 -17.64
C LEU A 554 -66.88 32.66 -17.48
N HIS A 555 -67.33 31.79 -16.58
CA HIS A 555 -68.76 31.61 -16.32
C HIS A 555 -69.38 32.87 -15.68
N ASN A 556 -68.70 33.48 -14.71
CA ASN A 556 -69.13 34.73 -14.07
C ASN A 556 -69.14 35.92 -15.06
N GLU A 557 -68.17 35.99 -15.97
CA GLU A 557 -68.10 37.02 -17.01
C GLU A 557 -69.23 36.85 -18.03
N LEU A 558 -69.49 35.63 -18.50
CA LEU A 558 -70.64 35.33 -19.37
C LEU A 558 -71.97 35.64 -18.67
N GLN A 559 -72.14 35.28 -17.40
CA GLN A 559 -73.34 35.58 -16.62
C GLN A 559 -73.53 37.09 -16.35
N GLN A 560 -72.48 37.91 -16.43
CA GLN A 560 -72.58 39.37 -16.38
C GLN A 560 -72.85 40.01 -17.75
N GLN A 561 -72.49 39.35 -18.84
CA GLN A 561 -72.77 39.80 -20.21
C GLN A 561 -74.18 39.40 -20.67
N GLU A 562 -74.69 38.25 -20.22
CA GLU A 562 -76.09 37.87 -20.36
C GLU A 562 -76.95 38.71 -19.39
N GLU A 563 -77.73 39.64 -19.93
CA GLU A 563 -78.58 40.54 -19.15
C GLU A 563 -79.81 39.78 -18.60
N PHE A 564 -79.59 38.93 -17.59
CA PHE A 564 -80.61 38.07 -17.00
C PHE A 564 -81.68 38.90 -16.29
N THR A 565 -82.82 39.04 -16.97
CA THR A 565 -84.03 39.66 -16.41
C THR A 565 -84.86 38.60 -15.69
N LEU A 566 -85.19 38.86 -14.42
CA LEU A 566 -85.99 37.93 -13.62
C LEU A 566 -87.44 37.90 -14.18
N PRO A 567 -87.99 36.73 -14.57
CA PRO A 567 -89.33 36.64 -15.13
C PRO A 567 -90.37 37.28 -14.21
N SER A 568 -91.19 38.15 -14.79
CA SER A 568 -92.15 38.98 -14.05
C SER A 568 -93.53 38.36 -13.98
N ASP A 569 -93.83 37.41 -14.89
CA ASP A 569 -95.02 36.58 -14.85
C ASP A 569 -94.72 35.06 -14.96
N VAL A 570 -95.76 34.24 -14.76
CA VAL A 570 -95.67 32.77 -14.78
C VAL A 570 -95.52 32.23 -16.22
N SER A 571 -95.92 32.98 -17.24
CA SER A 571 -95.87 32.57 -18.65
C SER A 571 -94.44 32.71 -19.19
N GLU A 572 -93.79 33.83 -18.92
CA GLU A 572 -92.36 34.09 -19.15
C GLU A 572 -91.52 32.99 -18.48
N LEU A 573 -91.82 32.67 -17.22
CA LEU A 573 -91.13 31.61 -16.48
C LEU A 573 -91.33 30.22 -17.12
N GLN A 574 -92.54 29.86 -17.54
CA GLN A 574 -92.78 28.58 -18.23
C GLN A 574 -92.04 28.50 -19.58
N THR A 575 -92.00 29.61 -20.32
CA THR A 575 -91.30 29.69 -21.59
C THR A 575 -89.79 29.56 -21.39
N LEU A 576 -89.23 30.25 -20.40
CA LEU A 576 -87.82 30.16 -20.03
C LEU A 576 -87.44 28.74 -19.56
N VAL A 577 -88.27 28.08 -18.75
CA VAL A 577 -88.00 26.70 -18.28
C VAL A 577 -88.07 25.69 -19.42
N LEU A 578 -88.98 25.86 -20.38
CA LEU A 578 -89.01 25.02 -21.59
C LEU A 578 -87.77 25.26 -22.44
N ARG A 579 -87.38 26.54 -22.64
CA ARG A 579 -86.19 26.90 -23.40
C ARG A 579 -84.91 26.33 -22.79
N LEU A 580 -84.71 26.51 -21.49
CA LEU A 580 -83.58 25.92 -20.75
C LEU A 580 -83.57 24.38 -20.81
N ARG A 581 -84.73 23.72 -20.90
CA ARG A 581 -84.78 22.25 -21.13
C ARG A 581 -84.36 21.86 -22.54
N GLU A 582 -84.80 22.60 -23.56
CA GLU A 582 -84.36 22.39 -24.94
C GLU A 582 -82.85 22.60 -25.06
N ASP A 583 -82.34 23.72 -24.55
CA ASP A 583 -80.92 24.07 -24.58
C ASP A 583 -80.07 23.04 -23.79
N LEU A 584 -80.53 22.56 -22.63
CA LEU A 584 -79.87 21.47 -21.88
C LEU A 584 -79.81 20.15 -22.65
N VAL A 585 -80.84 19.81 -23.43
CA VAL A 585 -80.85 18.61 -24.27
C VAL A 585 -79.86 18.76 -25.44
N VAL A 586 -79.83 19.92 -26.10
CA VAL A 586 -78.89 20.22 -27.18
C VAL A 586 -77.44 20.18 -26.70
N VAL A 587 -77.14 20.86 -25.59
CA VAL A 587 -75.80 20.86 -24.98
C VAL A 587 -75.37 19.45 -24.61
N ARG A 588 -76.25 18.67 -23.96
CA ARG A 588 -75.94 17.28 -23.58
C ARG A 588 -75.65 16.39 -24.80
N ALA A 589 -76.49 16.42 -25.83
CA ALA A 589 -76.28 15.63 -27.04
C ALA A 589 -74.98 16.03 -27.77
N SER A 590 -74.64 17.32 -27.80
CA SER A 590 -73.38 17.80 -28.37
C SER A 590 -72.15 17.36 -27.57
N ALA A 591 -72.26 17.31 -26.24
CA ALA A 591 -71.19 16.86 -25.35
C ALA A 591 -70.97 15.33 -25.46
N GLU A 592 -72.05 14.54 -25.49
CA GLU A 592 -72.01 13.10 -25.71
C GLU A 592 -71.33 12.75 -27.05
N HIS A 593 -71.72 13.44 -28.14
CA HIS A 593 -71.09 13.23 -29.46
C HIS A 593 -69.61 13.64 -29.50
N LEU A 594 -69.23 14.73 -28.83
CA LEU A 594 -67.84 15.15 -28.75
C LEU A 594 -67.00 14.19 -27.89
N GLU A 595 -67.58 13.65 -26.81
CA GLU A 595 -66.95 12.63 -25.97
C GLU A 595 -66.72 11.32 -26.75
N GLU A 596 -67.70 10.88 -27.55
CA GLU A 596 -67.55 9.74 -28.46
C GLU A 596 -66.44 9.97 -29.50
N LYS A 597 -66.41 11.17 -30.12
CA LYS A 597 -65.36 11.53 -31.07
C LYS A 597 -63.96 11.49 -30.42
N LEU A 598 -63.81 12.09 -29.24
CA LEU A 598 -62.54 12.08 -28.51
C LEU A 598 -62.13 10.67 -28.07
N LYS A 599 -63.08 9.80 -27.69
CA LYS A 599 -62.80 8.38 -27.41
C LYS A 599 -62.27 7.65 -28.65
N ALA A 600 -62.87 7.88 -29.82
CA ALA A 600 -62.41 7.29 -31.08
C ALA A 600 -61.01 7.80 -31.46
N GLU A 601 -60.75 9.11 -31.30
CA GLU A 601 -59.44 9.71 -31.54
C GLU A 601 -58.35 9.19 -30.59
N ILE A 602 -58.67 9.01 -29.30
CA ILE A 602 -57.77 8.39 -28.31
C ILE A 602 -57.47 6.92 -28.65
N LEU A 603 -58.45 6.16 -29.16
CA LEU A 603 -58.23 4.79 -29.59
C LEU A 603 -57.32 4.74 -30.83
N PHE A 604 -57.60 5.57 -31.84
CA PHE A 604 -56.77 5.68 -33.04
C PHE A 604 -55.31 6.06 -32.71
N LEU A 605 -55.10 7.07 -31.86
CA LEU A 605 -53.76 7.48 -31.43
C LEU A 605 -53.04 6.39 -30.63
N LYS A 606 -53.75 5.57 -29.85
CA LYS A 606 -53.17 4.40 -29.16
C LYS A 606 -52.76 3.31 -30.13
N GLU A 607 -53.59 3.01 -31.12
CA GLU A 607 -53.29 2.04 -32.17
C GLU A 607 -52.09 2.50 -33.02
N GLN A 608 -52.00 3.80 -33.34
CA GLN A 608 -50.85 4.39 -34.01
C GLN A 608 -49.57 4.27 -33.16
N ILE A 609 -49.59 4.69 -31.89
CA ILE A 609 -48.43 4.57 -31.00
C ILE A 609 -47.99 3.11 -30.86
N GLN A 610 -48.93 2.17 -30.74
CA GLN A 610 -48.61 0.73 -30.65
C GLN A 610 -47.98 0.19 -31.94
N ALA A 611 -48.45 0.63 -33.11
CA ALA A 611 -47.83 0.29 -34.40
C ALA A 611 -46.42 0.87 -34.53
N GLU A 612 -46.22 2.14 -34.15
CA GLU A 612 -44.90 2.79 -34.12
C GLU A 612 -43.95 2.11 -33.13
N GLN A 613 -44.44 1.65 -31.97
CA GLN A 613 -43.65 0.87 -31.00
C GLN A 613 -43.22 -0.49 -31.56
N CYS A 614 -44.12 -1.24 -32.19
CA CYS A 614 -43.78 -2.50 -32.84
C CYS A 614 -42.75 -2.29 -33.97
N LEU A 615 -42.90 -1.25 -34.79
CA LEU A 615 -41.90 -0.90 -35.81
C LEU A 615 -40.54 -0.53 -35.21
N LYS A 616 -40.53 0.20 -34.09
CA LYS A 616 -39.31 0.52 -33.33
C LYS A 616 -38.63 -0.73 -32.79
N GLU A 617 -39.38 -1.64 -32.17
CA GLU A 617 -38.87 -2.90 -31.62
C GLU A 617 -38.24 -3.76 -32.73
N ASN A 618 -38.91 -3.93 -33.87
CA ASN A 618 -38.36 -4.64 -35.04
C ASN A 618 -37.06 -3.99 -35.57
N LEU A 619 -36.95 -2.66 -35.56
CA LEU A 619 -35.73 -1.95 -35.95
C LEU A 619 -34.61 -2.16 -34.92
N GLU A 620 -34.92 -2.11 -33.62
CA GLU A 620 -33.97 -2.35 -32.54
C GLU A 620 -33.45 -3.79 -32.55
N GLU A 621 -34.29 -4.78 -32.85
CA GLU A 621 -33.87 -6.17 -33.08
C GLU A 621 -32.95 -6.30 -34.30
N THR A 622 -33.28 -5.63 -35.42
CA THR A 622 -32.45 -5.64 -36.64
C THR A 622 -31.06 -5.04 -36.37
N LEU A 623 -31.00 -3.90 -35.70
CA LEU A 623 -29.74 -3.25 -35.31
C LEU A 623 -28.94 -4.08 -34.29
N GLN A 624 -29.61 -4.82 -33.41
CA GLN A 624 -28.93 -5.76 -32.50
C GLN A 624 -28.28 -6.91 -33.26
N LEU A 625 -28.97 -7.49 -34.25
CA LEU A 625 -28.41 -8.53 -35.12
C LEU A 625 -27.22 -8.01 -35.95
N GLU A 626 -27.27 -6.79 -36.46
CA GLU A 626 -26.13 -6.14 -37.13
C GLU A 626 -24.94 -5.94 -36.18
N ILE A 627 -25.18 -5.46 -34.95
CA ILE A 627 -24.15 -5.31 -33.92
C ILE A 627 -23.55 -6.67 -33.53
N GLU A 628 -24.35 -7.73 -33.46
CA GLU A 628 -23.87 -9.10 -33.21
C GLU A 628 -23.02 -9.62 -34.38
N GLY A 629 -23.46 -9.42 -35.62
CA GLY A 629 -22.67 -9.71 -36.82
C GLY A 629 -21.31 -9.00 -36.81
N TYR A 630 -21.28 -7.69 -36.53
CA TYR A 630 -20.01 -6.95 -36.43
C TYR A 630 -19.11 -7.43 -35.27
N LYS A 631 -19.68 -7.91 -34.15
CA LYS A 631 -18.90 -8.52 -33.06
C LYS A 631 -18.30 -9.86 -33.50
N GLU A 632 -19.05 -10.70 -34.23
CA GLU A 632 -18.54 -11.96 -34.79
C GLU A 632 -17.44 -11.71 -35.83
N GLU A 633 -17.63 -10.72 -36.72
CA GLU A 633 -16.59 -10.28 -37.66
C GLU A 633 -15.34 -9.82 -36.91
N MET A 634 -15.46 -8.93 -35.91
CA MET A 634 -14.32 -8.49 -35.08
C MET A 634 -13.63 -9.64 -34.35
N ALA A 635 -14.38 -10.63 -33.84
CA ALA A 635 -13.82 -11.84 -33.27
C ALA A 635 -13.03 -12.64 -34.33
N SER A 636 -13.57 -12.80 -35.54
CA SER A 636 -12.89 -13.47 -36.65
C SER A 636 -11.61 -12.75 -37.09
N PHE A 637 -11.62 -11.42 -37.17
CA PHE A 637 -10.44 -10.60 -37.45
C PHE A 637 -9.40 -10.70 -36.34
N SER A 638 -9.82 -10.75 -35.06
CA SER A 638 -8.90 -10.95 -33.93
C SER A 638 -8.23 -12.33 -33.99
N SER A 639 -8.98 -13.38 -34.33
CA SER A 639 -8.46 -14.74 -34.53
C SER A 639 -7.46 -14.78 -35.69
N LEU A 640 -7.82 -14.23 -36.85
CA LEU A 640 -6.94 -14.09 -38.01
C LEU A 640 -5.67 -13.30 -37.70
N LYS A 641 -5.76 -12.24 -36.88
CA LYS A 641 -4.59 -11.48 -36.42
C LYS A 641 -3.66 -12.36 -35.57
N THR A 642 -4.19 -13.09 -34.58
CA THR A 642 -3.37 -14.01 -33.77
C THR A 642 -2.75 -15.13 -34.61
N GLU A 643 -3.45 -15.60 -35.66
CA GLU A 643 -2.93 -16.59 -36.61
C GLU A 643 -1.77 -16.04 -37.44
N VAL A 644 -1.91 -14.81 -37.95
CA VAL A 644 -0.84 -14.12 -38.69
C VAL A 644 0.37 -13.84 -37.79
N GLU A 645 0.17 -13.48 -36.53
CA GLU A 645 1.25 -13.29 -35.56
C GLU A 645 1.95 -14.62 -35.24
N ARG A 646 1.21 -15.71 -35.05
CA ARG A 646 1.76 -17.06 -34.90
C ARG A 646 2.59 -17.49 -36.11
N LEU A 647 2.08 -17.27 -37.33
CA LEU A 647 2.80 -17.57 -38.59
C LEU A 647 4.01 -16.66 -38.81
N LYS A 648 3.99 -15.40 -38.33
CA LYS A 648 5.19 -14.52 -38.34
C LYS A 648 6.28 -15.09 -37.42
N VAL A 649 5.94 -15.47 -36.19
CA VAL A 649 6.88 -16.07 -35.24
C VAL A 649 7.44 -17.39 -35.78
N GLU A 650 6.60 -18.24 -36.39
CA GLU A 650 7.04 -19.47 -37.04
C GLU A 650 7.97 -19.19 -38.23
N ARG A 651 7.66 -18.18 -39.07
CA ARG A 651 8.53 -17.74 -40.18
C ARG A 651 9.87 -17.20 -39.68
N GLU A 652 9.91 -16.43 -38.60
CA GLU A 652 11.16 -15.93 -37.99
C GLU A 652 11.99 -17.08 -37.42
N GLN A 653 11.36 -18.06 -36.78
CA GLN A 653 12.04 -19.29 -36.32
C GLN A 653 12.58 -20.13 -37.48
N VAL A 654 11.87 -20.22 -38.61
CA VAL A 654 12.35 -20.90 -39.82
C VAL A 654 13.48 -20.13 -40.51
N LEU A 655 13.40 -18.80 -40.59
CA LEU A 655 14.47 -17.95 -41.14
C LEU A 655 15.77 -18.05 -40.32
N HIS A 656 15.67 -18.23 -39.00
CA HIS A 656 16.83 -18.54 -38.16
C HIS A 656 17.35 -19.98 -38.28
N ARG A 657 16.66 -20.89 -38.99
CA ARG A 657 16.98 -22.33 -39.02
C ARG A 657 17.08 -22.98 -40.40
N ASN A 658 17.37 -22.22 -41.46
CA ASN A 658 18.20 -22.58 -42.66
C ASN A 658 17.83 -21.74 -43.90
N ILE A 659 18.82 -21.48 -44.77
CA ILE A 659 18.64 -21.04 -46.17
C ILE A 659 18.92 -22.27 -47.07
N PRO A 660 18.01 -22.67 -47.98
CA PRO A 660 18.29 -22.45 -49.42
C PRO A 660 17.07 -22.26 -50.37
N ASN A 661 17.37 -21.79 -51.59
CA ASN A 661 16.49 -21.48 -52.73
C ASN A 661 15.53 -22.57 -53.22
N THR A 662 14.35 -22.17 -53.72
CA THR A 662 13.56 -22.69 -54.88
C THR A 662 12.40 -21.69 -55.11
N SER A 663 12.08 -21.09 -56.27
CA SER A 663 11.88 -21.50 -57.69
C SER A 663 10.42 -21.88 -58.04
N TYR A 664 9.75 -21.05 -58.86
CA TYR A 664 8.48 -21.29 -59.60
C TYR A 664 7.24 -21.66 -58.74
N ASP A 665 6.01 -21.15 -58.94
CA ASP A 665 5.24 -21.10 -60.19
C ASP A 665 4.01 -20.16 -60.09
N ARG A 666 3.38 -19.85 -61.24
CA ARG A 666 2.20 -18.98 -61.36
C ARG A 666 0.94 -19.79 -61.73
N PRO A 667 -0.16 -19.69 -60.96
CA PRO A 667 -1.49 -20.00 -61.50
C PRO A 667 -2.57 -19.02 -61.02
N ASN A 668 -3.07 -18.11 -61.88
CA ASN A 668 -4.33 -17.42 -61.60
C ASN A 668 -5.05 -16.86 -62.85
N MET A 669 -5.51 -17.75 -63.75
CA MET A 669 -6.31 -17.36 -64.93
C MET A 669 -7.81 -17.69 -64.82
N HIS A 670 -8.25 -18.41 -63.77
CA HIS A 670 -9.68 -18.66 -63.53
C HIS A 670 -10.37 -17.50 -62.80
N GLN A 671 -9.77 -16.93 -61.75
CA GLN A 671 -10.38 -15.82 -61.01
C GLN A 671 -10.70 -14.59 -61.88
N VAL A 672 -9.91 -14.34 -62.94
CA VAL A 672 -10.13 -13.23 -63.87
C VAL A 672 -11.37 -13.45 -64.77
N LEU A 673 -11.76 -14.70 -65.04
CA LEU A 673 -12.97 -15.01 -65.80
C LEU A 673 -14.22 -14.92 -64.92
N ASP A 674 -14.16 -15.46 -63.69
CA ASP A 674 -15.27 -15.39 -62.74
C ASP A 674 -15.61 -13.93 -62.37
N GLU A 675 -14.61 -13.08 -62.12
CA GLU A 675 -14.82 -11.65 -61.88
C GLU A 675 -15.37 -10.92 -63.12
N LYS A 676 -15.01 -11.34 -64.34
CA LYS A 676 -15.57 -10.76 -65.57
C LYS A 676 -17.05 -11.12 -65.75
N ASP A 677 -17.42 -12.37 -65.52
CA ASP A 677 -18.82 -12.81 -65.59
C ASP A 677 -19.67 -12.24 -64.46
N LYS A 678 -19.05 -11.86 -63.34
CA LYS A 678 -19.69 -11.16 -62.21
C LYS A 678 -19.89 -9.67 -62.52
N ALA A 679 -18.87 -8.99 -63.05
CA ALA A 679 -18.97 -7.61 -63.51
C ALA A 679 -20.03 -7.45 -64.62
N GLN A 680 -20.10 -8.40 -65.56
CA GLN A 680 -21.10 -8.37 -66.63
C GLN A 680 -22.53 -8.56 -66.13
N ARG A 681 -22.73 -9.37 -65.06
CA ARG A 681 -24.03 -9.52 -64.38
C ARG A 681 -24.44 -8.23 -63.64
N LEU A 682 -23.52 -7.65 -62.88
CA LEU A 682 -23.75 -6.38 -62.18
C LEU A 682 -24.06 -5.24 -63.16
N GLN A 683 -23.43 -5.19 -64.33
CA GLN A 683 -23.78 -4.23 -65.38
C GLN A 683 -25.22 -4.43 -65.87
N THR A 684 -25.64 -5.67 -66.15
CA THR A 684 -27.04 -5.92 -66.59
C THR A 684 -28.07 -5.62 -65.50
N GLU A 685 -27.74 -5.83 -64.22
CA GLU A 685 -28.62 -5.45 -63.10
C GLU A 685 -28.70 -3.92 -62.95
N LEU A 686 -27.58 -3.22 -63.14
CA LEU A 686 -27.53 -1.75 -63.15
C LEU A 686 -28.38 -1.16 -64.28
N ASP A 687 -28.19 -1.64 -65.52
CA ASP A 687 -28.94 -1.18 -66.70
C ASP A 687 -30.46 -1.39 -66.53
N VAL A 688 -30.88 -2.54 -65.96
CA VAL A 688 -32.29 -2.82 -65.63
C VAL A 688 -32.79 -1.90 -64.51
N SER A 689 -31.99 -1.64 -63.47
CA SER A 689 -32.37 -0.73 -62.39
C SER A 689 -32.53 0.73 -62.86
N GLU A 690 -31.65 1.19 -63.76
CA GLU A 690 -31.73 2.52 -64.37
C GLU A 690 -32.98 2.65 -65.24
N GLN A 691 -33.32 1.61 -66.01
CA GLN A 691 -34.54 1.59 -66.82
C GLN A 691 -35.80 1.63 -65.93
N VAL A 692 -35.86 0.82 -64.87
CA VAL A 692 -36.98 0.85 -63.91
C VAL A 692 -37.10 2.23 -63.22
N GLN A 693 -35.99 2.90 -62.90
CA GLN A 693 -36.02 4.27 -62.40
C GLN A 693 -36.59 5.27 -63.42
N LYS A 694 -36.15 5.20 -64.69
CA LYS A 694 -36.69 6.05 -65.77
C LYS A 694 -38.19 5.83 -65.96
N ASP A 695 -38.65 4.59 -65.93
CA ASP A 695 -40.05 4.24 -66.07
C ASP A 695 -40.89 4.75 -64.88
N PHE A 696 -40.35 4.67 -63.66
CA PHE A 696 -41.00 5.26 -62.47
C PHE A 696 -41.08 6.79 -62.53
N VAL A 697 -40.05 7.45 -63.06
CA VAL A 697 -40.07 8.92 -63.30
C VAL A 697 -41.11 9.29 -64.37
N LYS A 698 -41.17 8.58 -65.50
CA LYS A 698 -42.20 8.81 -66.54
C LYS A 698 -43.62 8.59 -66.00
N LEU A 699 -43.83 7.53 -65.23
CA LEU A 699 -45.13 7.20 -64.63
C LEU A 699 -45.56 8.27 -63.62
N SER A 700 -44.66 8.68 -62.72
CA SER A 700 -44.96 9.70 -61.70
C SER A 700 -45.20 11.08 -62.31
N GLN A 701 -44.42 11.50 -63.30
CA GLN A 701 -44.67 12.73 -64.05
C GLN A 701 -46.03 12.71 -64.76
N THR A 702 -46.38 11.60 -65.43
CA THR A 702 -47.70 11.46 -66.08
C THR A 702 -48.82 11.55 -65.06
N LEU A 703 -48.73 10.81 -63.94
CA LEU A 703 -49.72 10.82 -62.88
C LEU A 703 -49.91 12.24 -62.31
N GLN A 704 -48.82 12.99 -62.12
CA GLN A 704 -48.84 14.36 -61.62
C GLN A 704 -49.53 15.34 -62.58
N VAL A 705 -49.30 15.19 -63.90
CA VAL A 705 -50.02 15.96 -64.94
C VAL A 705 -51.52 15.64 -64.95
N GLN A 706 -51.90 14.38 -64.75
CA GLN A 706 -53.32 13.97 -64.74
C GLN A 706 -54.03 14.43 -63.46
N LEU A 707 -53.38 14.35 -62.30
CA LEU A 707 -53.91 14.91 -61.05
C LEU A 707 -54.11 16.43 -61.13
N GLU A 708 -53.17 17.16 -61.76
CA GLU A 708 -53.33 18.60 -61.98
C GLU A 708 -54.46 18.92 -62.99
N ARG A 709 -54.65 18.10 -64.04
CA ARG A 709 -55.82 18.20 -64.94
C ARG A 709 -57.14 17.96 -64.22
N ILE A 710 -57.21 16.99 -63.31
CA ILE A 710 -58.39 16.72 -62.47
C ILE A 710 -58.65 17.92 -61.54
N ARG A 711 -57.61 18.48 -60.92
CA ARG A 711 -57.70 19.67 -60.06
C ARG A 711 -58.21 20.91 -60.79
N GLN A 712 -57.91 21.04 -62.09
CA GLN A 712 -58.36 22.15 -62.95
C GLN A 712 -59.73 21.88 -63.63
N ALA A 713 -60.37 20.75 -63.36
CA ALA A 713 -61.65 20.39 -63.99
C ALA A 713 -62.86 21.02 -63.28
N GLU A 714 -63.57 21.91 -63.96
CA GLU A 714 -64.74 22.64 -63.43
C GLU A 714 -66.03 21.78 -63.32
N SER A 715 -66.04 20.52 -63.76
CA SER A 715 -67.23 19.65 -63.69
C SER A 715 -66.90 18.15 -63.60
N LEU A 716 -67.81 17.39 -62.95
CA LEU A 716 -67.68 15.94 -62.73
C LEU A 716 -67.64 15.13 -64.03
N GLU A 717 -68.39 15.52 -65.06
CA GLU A 717 -68.32 14.90 -66.39
C GLU A 717 -66.93 15.06 -67.02
N ARG A 718 -66.22 16.18 -66.79
CA ARG A 718 -64.84 16.36 -67.27
C ARG A 718 -63.85 15.47 -66.53
N ILE A 719 -64.02 15.31 -65.21
CA ILE A 719 -63.19 14.41 -64.40
C ILE A 719 -63.34 12.95 -64.86
N LYS A 720 -64.57 12.51 -65.18
CA LYS A 720 -64.81 11.15 -65.72
C LYS A 720 -64.13 10.92 -67.07
N VAL A 721 -64.09 11.92 -67.95
CA VAL A 721 -63.38 11.80 -69.24
C VAL A 721 -61.87 11.67 -69.00
N ILE A 722 -61.27 12.50 -68.14
CA ILE A 722 -59.84 12.44 -67.82
C ILE A 722 -59.46 11.07 -67.21
N LEU A 723 -60.31 10.51 -66.36
CA LEU A 723 -60.10 9.19 -65.77
C LEU A 723 -60.22 8.05 -66.80
N ASN A 724 -61.18 8.11 -67.73
CA ASN A 724 -61.30 7.10 -68.78
C ASN A 724 -60.15 7.19 -69.83
N ASP A 725 -59.62 8.38 -70.07
CA ASP A 725 -58.46 8.59 -70.95
C ASP A 725 -57.12 8.13 -70.28
N THR A 726 -57.14 7.67 -69.02
CA THR A 726 -55.95 7.20 -68.27
C THR A 726 -55.88 5.68 -68.05
N ASP A 727 -56.72 4.89 -68.74
CA ASP A 727 -56.64 3.41 -68.77
C ASP A 727 -55.38 2.91 -69.52
N LEU A 728 -54.21 3.07 -68.89
CA LEU A 728 -52.91 2.68 -69.40
C LEU A 728 -52.61 1.21 -69.05
N THR A 729 -52.54 0.36 -70.08
CA THR A 729 -52.21 -1.07 -69.94
C THR A 729 -50.72 -1.38 -70.09
N ASP A 730 -49.92 -0.44 -70.58
CA ASP A 730 -48.48 -0.59 -70.83
C ASP A 730 -47.78 0.77 -70.70
N ILE A 731 -46.61 0.82 -70.04
CA ILE A 731 -45.80 2.02 -69.81
C ILE A 731 -45.31 2.62 -71.15
N ASN A 732 -45.13 1.79 -72.18
CA ASN A 732 -44.69 2.24 -73.51
C ASN A 732 -45.75 3.05 -74.27
N GLN A 733 -46.97 3.20 -73.72
CA GLN A 733 -48.05 4.02 -74.29
C GLN A 733 -48.07 5.45 -73.72
N LEU A 734 -47.19 5.76 -72.76
CA LEU A 734 -46.99 7.11 -72.25
C LEU A 734 -46.37 8.00 -73.35
N PRO A 735 -46.88 9.22 -73.59
CA PRO A 735 -46.22 10.14 -74.51
C PRO A 735 -44.87 10.56 -73.94
N ASP A 736 -43.82 10.53 -74.76
CA ASP A 736 -42.54 11.17 -74.43
C ASP A 736 -42.77 12.68 -74.29
N THR A 737 -42.49 13.20 -73.09
CA THR A 737 -42.63 14.62 -72.69
C THR A 737 -41.37 15.41 -72.96
#